data_AF-H6RL21-F1
#
_entry.id   AF-H6RL21-F1
#
_cell.length_a   1.000
_cell.length_b   1.000
_cell.length_c   1.000
_cell.angle_alpha   90.00
_cell.angle_beta   90.00
_cell.angle_gamma   90.00
#
_symmetry.space_group_name_H-M   'P 1'
#
loop_
_entity.id
_entity.type
_entity.pdbx_description
1 polymer ?
#
loop_
_entity_poly.entity_id
_entity_poly.type
_entity_poly.pdbx_seq_one_letter_code
_entity_poly.pdbx_strand_id
1 'polypeptide(L)'
;MSPVSRRPRRRALPLLLSAGLVLPVLAGVPSAQAEEGSATETVVGELVQAWPEHANLQDAAAHAHEGPLSWVETSGGETVRVPTEDVEDIELGSTVEVVLGEEVVDTATAEDGLEPAREVLAAEVLDAPPAEEPALAEATTTVTNEVTVVMMIPGGGVQESGRTLTQVVNAVQTSVREFWSTQSNGAIEVGVTGQFDWFQGTATCADPYAIFAEAAAHAGWTEGPGRHLLVYLPRNSGGCSYGLAEVRTSPSSGGLLYVTDVATSLVAHELGHNFGLGHSSSLQCDGAVDTGSCRVRGYFDLYDVMGVSWEQVGSLNVRHAWTLTGRNDQMQEFAPNSPSATVTIAPVSQQSGLRAVRLVGGPGEEYWLEYRPASGRNDWLGTSQNRFGLQPGVLLRSVPATGEDASLLLDGTPSRTSEWSADLKAALPIGREMRIAGGDFFVTVLNVSASGAEIRIAGAANATPLVRTPESPAVYLLSATGKHPVADLATLTALSPLGPVRFVSQQYLDQWATKPRMGRVVASPSGITYFLDSAMKLPFSSCGQVAEYGGSCDAPVTLEQSRIDAFVSAPPITPLYRTTSGKAFYVTAGAKREVVDDDALTAAGLSTTGVRLLESGLGYLPYGVPITRDDVVILNRSTGAATVSVGGGFATVPQPLRAATVLGALPVRALDDASIRRLMSAAVSSPVVKEAGGSATFLLTETGKKHVSDPGMLPVSVPEVSAAFLSLFPDAGTFGGAGFLKGSTGSAVYVLDEGRRRSVGSWSALVRLAGDASPAILTVDQRLVDLLPAGPAQLPPGELVVAPSAATVYFVNGRDELLRVASFATTTDLGVTRLSPVADAAVAAYAVHGSGLSTAVTCEGTRYLGLGGRAYPIDDPAVADAYRLSYAVLDPGACAALPRGARALNRFLLGAEGTIYWIEDGAKRPIRSWETYVQMGGTSSSAISAGPAALSRIPTGSPL
;
A
#
# COMPACT_ATOMS: atom_id res chain seq x y z
N MET A 1 31.44 4.33 -44.59
CA MET A 1 32.01 5.47 -43.86
C MET A 1 32.54 4.94 -42.55
N SER A 2 33.87 4.88 -42.44
CA SER A 2 34.60 4.35 -41.29
C SER A 2 34.38 5.23 -40.06
N PRO A 3 34.25 4.67 -38.85
CA PRO A 3 34.09 5.47 -37.64
C PRO A 3 35.43 6.10 -37.26
N VAL A 4 35.41 7.43 -37.11
CA VAL A 4 36.52 8.24 -36.60
C VAL A 4 36.81 7.82 -35.16
N SER A 5 38.05 7.38 -34.91
CA SER A 5 38.51 6.99 -33.57
C SER A 5 38.78 8.23 -32.72
N ARG A 6 38.03 8.42 -31.64
CA ARG A 6 38.36 9.36 -30.57
C ARG A 6 39.67 8.93 -29.88
N ARG A 7 40.68 9.80 -29.87
CA ARG A 7 41.90 9.63 -29.05
C ARG A 7 41.55 9.77 -27.56
N PRO A 8 42.17 8.99 -26.66
CA PRO A 8 41.91 9.10 -25.22
C PRO A 8 42.69 10.27 -24.61
N ARG A 9 41.98 11.13 -23.86
CA ARG A 9 42.55 12.15 -22.95
C ARG A 9 43.53 11.50 -21.98
N ARG A 10 44.80 11.95 -21.98
CA ARG A 10 45.81 11.54 -21.00
C ARG A 10 45.47 12.19 -19.65
N ARG A 11 45.24 11.35 -18.64
CA ARG A 11 45.01 11.79 -17.25
C ARG A 11 46.29 12.39 -16.67
N ALA A 12 46.20 13.62 -16.18
CA ALA A 12 47.20 14.22 -15.31
C ALA A 12 47.34 13.41 -14.00
N LEU A 13 48.58 13.07 -13.63
CA LEU A 13 48.94 12.48 -12.34
C LEU A 13 49.27 13.62 -11.36
N PRO A 14 48.95 13.52 -10.06
CA PRO A 14 49.27 14.58 -9.10
C PRO A 14 50.75 14.54 -8.73
N LEU A 15 51.40 15.71 -8.75
CA LEU A 15 52.77 15.90 -8.27
C LEU A 15 52.84 15.74 -6.75
N LEU A 16 53.68 14.80 -6.30
CA LEU A 16 54.16 14.71 -4.93
C LEU A 16 55.51 15.45 -4.83
N LEU A 17 55.55 16.51 -4.03
CA LEU A 17 56.78 17.15 -3.58
C LEU A 17 57.67 16.14 -2.86
N SER A 18 58.89 15.92 -3.37
CA SER A 18 59.97 15.33 -2.59
C SER A 18 61.31 16.00 -2.95
N ALA A 19 61.93 16.57 -1.93
CA ALA A 19 63.25 17.17 -1.98
C ALA A 19 64.35 16.08 -2.04
N GLY A 20 65.43 16.31 -2.80
CA GLY A 20 66.64 15.52 -2.61
C GLY A 20 67.66 15.50 -3.75
N LEU A 21 68.70 16.31 -3.59
CA LEU A 21 70.10 16.14 -4.02
C LEU A 21 70.51 16.18 -5.51
N VAL A 22 71.42 17.13 -5.73
CA VAL A 22 72.34 17.32 -6.86
C VAL A 22 73.48 16.30 -6.84
N LEU A 23 73.79 15.66 -7.98
CA LEU A 23 75.17 15.38 -8.44
C LEU A 23 75.17 14.98 -9.94
N PRO A 24 76.21 15.36 -10.71
CA PRO A 24 76.20 15.33 -12.17
C PRO A 24 76.88 14.06 -12.72
N VAL A 25 76.33 13.49 -13.80
CA VAL A 25 77.07 12.54 -14.64
C VAL A 25 76.85 12.89 -16.11
N LEU A 26 77.96 13.24 -16.74
CA LEU A 26 78.13 13.42 -18.19
C LEU A 26 77.99 12.09 -18.94
N ALA A 27 77.44 12.22 -20.16
CA ALA A 27 77.81 11.54 -21.41
C ALA A 27 76.67 10.76 -22.08
N GLY A 28 76.36 11.17 -23.31
CA GLY A 28 75.60 10.37 -24.27
C GLY A 28 74.78 11.20 -25.25
N VAL A 29 75.44 11.94 -26.14
CA VAL A 29 74.80 12.42 -27.38
C VAL A 29 74.67 11.24 -28.34
N PRO A 30 73.50 11.06 -28.98
CA PRO A 30 73.49 10.74 -30.39
C PRO A 30 72.71 11.82 -31.15
N SER A 31 73.45 12.48 -32.05
CA SER A 31 73.06 12.94 -33.39
C SER A 31 71.58 13.19 -33.66
N ALA A 32 71.31 14.48 -33.90
CA ALA A 32 70.14 15.05 -34.54
C ALA A 32 69.64 14.25 -35.77
N GLN A 33 68.35 13.98 -35.80
CA GLN A 33 67.56 14.13 -37.01
C GLN A 33 66.81 15.44 -36.89
N ALA A 34 67.04 16.33 -37.85
CA ALA A 34 66.25 17.54 -38.02
C ALA A 34 64.84 17.12 -38.43
N GLU A 35 63.87 17.27 -37.53
CA GLU A 35 62.51 17.58 -37.92
C GLU A 35 62.44 19.10 -38.05
N GLU A 36 61.91 19.57 -39.17
CA GLU A 36 61.57 20.96 -39.40
C GLU A 36 60.68 21.43 -38.25
N GLY A 37 61.24 22.27 -37.37
CA GLY A 37 60.47 22.87 -36.29
C GLY A 37 59.42 23.80 -36.89
N SER A 38 58.14 23.53 -36.64
CA SER A 38 57.18 24.61 -36.55
C SER A 38 57.70 25.53 -35.43
N ALA A 39 57.98 26.79 -35.77
CA ALA A 39 58.42 27.76 -34.78
C ALA A 39 57.26 27.96 -33.79
N THR A 40 57.37 27.40 -32.59
CA THR A 40 56.46 27.69 -31.48
C THR A 40 56.69 29.15 -31.07
N GLU A 41 55.66 29.96 -31.24
CA GLU A 41 55.65 31.39 -30.93
C GLU A 41 55.08 31.59 -29.53
N THR A 42 55.67 32.47 -28.72
CA THR A 42 55.18 32.79 -27.39
C THR A 42 54.60 34.19 -27.39
N VAL A 43 53.36 34.34 -26.92
CA VAL A 43 52.65 35.62 -26.84
C VAL A 43 52.28 35.88 -25.38
N VAL A 44 52.49 37.12 -24.94
CA VAL A 44 52.10 37.58 -23.60
C VAL A 44 51.07 38.69 -23.75
N GLY A 45 49.92 38.53 -23.09
CA GLY A 45 48.82 39.49 -23.19
C GLY A 45 47.67 39.18 -22.25
N GLU A 46 46.64 40.03 -22.25
CA GLU A 46 45.42 39.84 -21.50
C GLU A 46 44.48 38.85 -22.22
N LEU A 47 43.91 37.90 -21.48
CA LEU A 47 42.87 37.02 -22.01
C LEU A 47 41.54 37.76 -22.07
N VAL A 48 41.07 38.03 -23.29
CA VAL A 48 39.79 38.69 -23.58
C VAL A 48 38.86 37.76 -24.33
N GLN A 49 37.56 37.92 -24.11
CA GLN A 49 36.51 37.15 -24.75
C GLN A 49 35.42 38.04 -25.33
N ALA A 50 34.93 37.68 -26.51
CA ALA A 50 33.83 38.38 -27.16
C ALA A 50 32.78 37.42 -27.73
N TRP A 51 31.52 37.85 -27.74
CA TRP A 51 30.38 37.08 -28.23
C TRP A 51 29.92 37.56 -29.59
N PRO A 52 29.81 36.70 -30.61
CA PRO A 52 29.04 37.01 -31.80
C PRO A 52 27.53 36.82 -31.54
N GLU A 53 26.71 37.80 -31.94
CA GLU A 53 25.24 37.72 -31.92
C GLU A 53 24.69 37.46 -33.33
N HIS A 54 23.55 36.76 -33.44
CA HIS A 54 22.95 36.38 -34.72
C HIS A 54 21.55 36.97 -34.95
N ALA A 55 21.28 37.43 -36.18
CA ALA A 55 20.10 38.24 -36.50
C ALA A 55 18.75 37.50 -36.45
N ASN A 56 18.75 36.16 -36.54
CA ASN A 56 17.54 35.34 -36.52
C ASN A 56 17.65 34.26 -35.44
N LEU A 57 16.55 34.02 -34.75
CA LEU A 57 16.33 32.95 -33.77
C LEU A 57 16.85 31.57 -34.17
N GLN A 58 16.70 31.18 -35.43
CA GLN A 58 17.15 29.86 -35.88
C GLN A 58 18.68 29.79 -35.94
N ASP A 59 19.31 30.88 -36.38
CA ASP A 59 20.76 30.98 -36.50
C ASP A 59 21.37 31.16 -35.10
N ALA A 60 20.82 32.03 -34.25
CA ALA A 60 21.24 32.18 -32.85
C ALA A 60 21.15 30.86 -32.07
N ALA A 61 20.09 30.07 -32.29
CA ALA A 61 19.98 28.75 -31.66
C ALA A 61 20.88 27.67 -32.29
N ALA A 62 21.30 27.84 -33.55
CA ALA A 62 22.22 26.93 -34.20
C ALA A 62 23.64 27.13 -33.67
N HIS A 63 24.07 28.39 -33.51
CA HIS A 63 25.41 28.78 -33.06
C HIS A 63 25.48 28.96 -31.52
N ALA A 64 24.37 28.76 -30.82
CA ALA A 64 24.26 28.75 -29.35
C ALA A 64 25.27 27.87 -28.59
N HIS A 65 25.92 26.92 -29.26
CA HIS A 65 26.90 26.00 -28.69
C HIS A 65 28.35 26.43 -28.98
N GLU A 66 28.51 27.49 -29.76
CA GLU A 66 29.76 28.11 -30.13
C GLU A 66 29.97 29.21 -29.11
N GLY A 67 30.86 28.94 -28.17
CA GLY A 67 31.10 29.82 -27.03
C GLY A 67 31.66 31.19 -27.33
N PRO A 68 32.00 31.96 -26.28
CA PRO A 68 32.70 33.21 -26.50
C PRO A 68 33.99 32.89 -27.23
N LEU A 69 34.33 33.74 -28.18
CA LEU A 69 35.59 33.63 -28.90
C LEU A 69 36.69 34.23 -28.04
N SER A 70 37.84 33.58 -27.96
CA SER A 70 38.95 34.00 -27.09
C SER A 70 40.10 34.60 -27.89
N TRP A 71 40.67 35.69 -27.37
CA TRP A 71 41.90 36.29 -27.88
C TRP A 71 42.86 36.58 -26.74
N VAL A 72 44.15 36.59 -27.05
CA VAL A 72 45.19 37.16 -26.20
C VAL A 72 45.56 38.53 -26.77
N GLU A 73 45.23 39.59 -26.03
CA GLU A 73 45.54 40.97 -26.40
C GLU A 73 46.89 41.39 -25.80
N THR A 74 47.87 41.66 -26.64
CA THR A 74 49.18 42.12 -26.20
C THR A 74 49.14 43.58 -25.75
N SER A 75 50.11 44.00 -24.94
CA SER A 75 50.26 45.41 -24.53
C SER A 75 50.44 46.40 -25.69
N GLY A 76 50.71 45.90 -26.91
CA GLY A 76 50.82 46.70 -28.13
C GLY A 76 49.50 46.89 -28.88
N GLY A 77 48.41 46.26 -28.43
CA GLY A 77 47.10 46.23 -29.09
C GLY A 77 46.99 45.23 -30.25
N GLU A 78 48.00 44.36 -30.43
CA GLU A 78 47.91 43.20 -31.33
C GLU A 78 47.15 42.08 -30.61
N THR A 79 46.19 41.45 -31.28
CA THR A 79 45.43 40.33 -30.74
C THR A 79 45.74 39.03 -31.48
N VAL A 80 45.74 37.92 -30.74
CA VAL A 80 45.87 36.58 -31.33
C VAL A 80 44.68 35.73 -30.92
N ARG A 81 43.93 35.24 -31.91
CA ARG A 81 42.80 34.35 -31.67
C ARG A 81 43.27 32.98 -31.21
N VAL A 82 42.68 32.46 -30.14
CA VAL A 82 42.99 31.15 -29.57
C VAL A 82 41.71 30.32 -29.40
N PRO A 83 41.76 28.98 -29.50
CA PRO A 83 40.60 28.14 -29.19
C PRO A 83 40.16 28.33 -27.74
N THR A 84 38.89 28.67 -27.54
CA THR A 84 38.33 28.93 -26.19
C THR A 84 38.44 27.72 -25.26
N GLU A 85 38.32 26.51 -25.82
CA GLU A 85 38.48 25.25 -25.07
C GLU A 85 39.88 25.05 -24.48
N ASP A 86 40.91 25.71 -25.04
CA ASP A 86 42.28 25.61 -24.52
C ASP A 86 42.53 26.54 -23.33
N VAL A 87 41.64 27.51 -23.08
CA VAL A 87 41.77 28.55 -22.04
C VAL A 87 40.58 28.62 -21.09
N GLU A 88 39.68 27.62 -21.12
CA GLU A 88 38.43 27.58 -20.33
C GLU A 88 38.64 27.63 -18.81
N ASP A 89 39.79 27.18 -18.33
CA ASP A 89 40.17 27.13 -16.91
C ASP A 89 40.88 28.43 -16.42
N ILE A 90 41.09 29.41 -17.30
CA ILE A 90 41.78 30.67 -16.99
C ILE A 90 40.76 31.80 -16.77
N GLU A 91 40.94 32.56 -15.69
CA GLU A 91 40.07 33.69 -15.35
C GLU A 91 40.22 34.82 -16.37
N LEU A 92 39.09 35.34 -16.88
CA LEU A 92 39.07 36.44 -17.85
C LEU A 92 39.70 37.72 -17.28
N GLY A 93 40.44 38.43 -18.12
CA GLY A 93 41.23 39.61 -17.72
C GLY A 93 42.58 39.26 -17.06
N SER A 94 42.95 37.97 -16.96
CA SER A 94 44.30 37.57 -16.54
C SER A 94 45.34 37.92 -17.60
N THR A 95 46.52 38.35 -17.19
CA THR A 95 47.68 38.41 -18.10
C THR A 95 48.28 37.01 -18.22
N VAL A 96 48.28 36.47 -19.42
CA VAL A 96 48.71 35.11 -19.76
C VAL A 96 49.94 35.11 -20.67
N GLU A 97 50.84 34.16 -20.46
CA GLU A 97 51.83 33.74 -21.45
C GLU A 97 51.31 32.47 -22.13
N VAL A 98 51.08 32.54 -23.44
CA VAL A 98 50.63 31.41 -24.25
C VAL A 98 51.69 31.00 -25.26
N VAL A 99 51.94 29.69 -25.36
CA VAL A 99 52.79 29.09 -26.40
C VAL A 99 51.89 28.58 -27.52
N LEU A 100 52.01 29.19 -28.68
CA LEU A 100 51.16 28.96 -29.84
C LEU A 100 51.69 27.85 -30.74
N GLY A 101 50.77 27.02 -31.21
CA GLY A 101 50.96 25.94 -32.16
C GLY A 101 50.50 26.29 -33.58
N GLU A 102 50.01 25.28 -34.28
CA GLU A 102 49.51 25.40 -35.66
C GLU A 102 48.18 26.16 -35.73
N GLU A 103 47.81 26.61 -36.94
CA GLU A 103 46.50 27.21 -37.19
C GLU A 103 45.38 26.17 -37.07
N VAL A 104 44.31 26.56 -36.40
CA VAL A 104 43.11 25.77 -36.13
C VAL A 104 41.95 26.41 -36.90
N VAL A 105 41.38 25.64 -37.83
CA VAL A 105 40.12 25.99 -38.50
C VAL A 105 38.98 25.45 -37.65
N ASP A 106 38.44 26.30 -36.80
CA ASP A 106 37.29 25.99 -35.97
C ASP A 106 35.97 26.45 -36.62
N THR A 107 34.85 26.27 -35.91
CA THR A 107 33.52 26.59 -36.43
C THR A 107 33.42 28.07 -36.82
N ALA A 108 33.96 28.98 -36.01
CA ALA A 108 33.90 30.41 -36.33
C ALA A 108 34.77 30.78 -37.55
N THR A 109 35.88 30.07 -37.81
CA THR A 109 36.62 30.23 -39.07
C THR A 109 35.83 29.68 -40.26
N ALA A 110 35.22 28.51 -40.11
CA ALA A 110 34.55 27.82 -41.21
C ALA A 110 33.18 28.41 -41.59
N GLU A 111 32.44 28.89 -40.59
CA GLU A 111 31.04 29.30 -40.71
C GLU A 111 30.89 30.84 -40.63
N ASP A 112 31.61 31.52 -39.73
CA ASP A 112 31.56 32.99 -39.58
C ASP A 112 32.64 33.74 -40.37
N GLY A 113 33.63 33.02 -40.93
CA GLY A 113 34.69 33.60 -41.76
C GLY A 113 35.75 34.36 -40.98
N LEU A 114 35.90 34.09 -39.67
CA LEU A 114 36.97 34.63 -38.83
C LEU A 114 38.34 34.05 -39.22
N GLU A 115 39.40 34.80 -38.94
CA GLU A 115 40.76 34.27 -39.11
C GLU A 115 40.97 32.99 -38.27
N PRO A 116 41.79 32.02 -38.74
CA PRO A 116 42.10 30.80 -38.00
C PRO A 116 42.64 31.09 -36.59
N ALA A 117 42.20 30.34 -35.60
CA ALA A 117 42.76 30.40 -34.26
C ALA A 117 44.16 29.74 -34.22
N ARG A 118 44.97 30.03 -33.21
CA ARG A 118 46.27 29.37 -32.98
C ARG A 118 46.16 28.43 -31.78
N GLU A 119 46.46 27.14 -31.98
CA GLU A 119 46.41 26.12 -30.90
C GLU A 119 47.23 26.57 -29.69
N VAL A 120 46.70 26.44 -28.47
CA VAL A 120 47.47 26.77 -27.26
C VAL A 120 48.13 25.50 -26.72
N LEU A 121 49.43 25.39 -26.93
CA LEU A 121 50.23 24.23 -26.50
C LEU A 121 50.52 24.26 -24.99
N ALA A 122 50.61 25.46 -24.43
CA ALA A 122 50.76 25.73 -23.01
C ALA A 122 50.29 27.16 -22.69
N ALA A 123 49.71 27.35 -21.50
CA ALA A 123 49.32 28.65 -20.98
C ALA A 123 49.75 28.77 -19.51
N GLU A 124 50.38 29.89 -19.15
CA GLU A 124 50.72 30.25 -17.77
C GLU A 124 50.09 31.61 -17.43
N VAL A 125 49.38 31.69 -16.29
CA VAL A 125 48.86 32.95 -15.77
C VAL A 125 50.01 33.69 -15.08
N LEU A 126 50.45 34.79 -15.67
CA LEU A 126 51.53 35.63 -15.14
C LEU A 126 51.02 36.55 -14.03
N ASP A 127 49.84 37.14 -14.24
CA ASP A 127 49.15 37.99 -13.28
C ASP A 127 47.64 37.69 -13.33
N ALA A 128 47.03 37.57 -12.15
CA ALA A 128 45.58 37.48 -12.01
C ALA A 128 44.93 38.81 -12.47
N PRO A 129 43.61 38.82 -12.76
CA PRO A 129 42.94 40.04 -13.17
C PRO A 129 43.16 41.14 -12.12
N PRO A 130 43.41 42.40 -12.54
CA PRO A 130 43.64 43.48 -11.59
C PRO A 130 42.49 43.55 -10.58
N ALA A 131 42.82 43.48 -9.30
CA ALA A 131 41.84 43.49 -8.22
C ALA A 131 40.99 44.77 -8.29
N GLU A 132 39.67 44.59 -8.24
CA GLU A 132 38.67 45.67 -8.26
C GLU A 132 39.05 46.81 -7.30
N GLU A 133 39.44 47.96 -7.83
CA GLU A 133 39.30 49.20 -7.07
C GLU A 133 37.80 49.55 -7.06
N PRO A 134 37.15 49.62 -5.89
CA PRO A 134 35.77 50.08 -5.85
C PRO A 134 35.77 51.50 -6.39
N ALA A 135 35.07 51.71 -7.51
CA ALA A 135 34.80 53.04 -8.03
C ALA A 135 33.88 53.78 -7.03
N LEU A 136 34.47 54.34 -5.98
CA LEU A 136 33.90 55.46 -5.24
C LEU A 136 34.05 56.71 -6.10
N ALA A 137 33.21 56.84 -7.12
CA ALA A 137 33.06 58.10 -7.81
C ALA A 137 31.96 58.91 -7.10
N GLU A 138 32.37 59.97 -6.40
CA GLU A 138 31.47 61.07 -6.10
C GLU A 138 30.84 61.54 -7.42
N ALA A 139 29.52 61.33 -7.55
CA ALA A 139 28.77 61.68 -8.74
C ALA A 139 28.74 63.22 -8.92
N THR A 140 29.53 63.71 -9.88
CA THR A 140 29.29 65.03 -10.50
C THR A 140 29.05 64.96 -12.00
N THR A 141 28.95 63.76 -12.59
CA THR A 141 28.52 63.54 -13.99
C THR A 141 27.18 62.82 -14.04
N THR A 142 26.33 63.17 -15.01
CA THR A 142 24.98 62.57 -15.23
C THR A 142 25.01 61.25 -16.01
N VAL A 143 26.20 60.70 -16.26
CA VAL A 143 26.45 59.45 -17.00
C VAL A 143 27.54 58.67 -16.25
N THR A 144 27.29 57.38 -16.03
CA THR A 144 28.25 56.45 -15.41
C THR A 144 29.03 55.67 -16.46
N ASN A 145 28.44 55.50 -17.65
CA ASN A 145 29.02 54.74 -18.76
C ASN A 145 28.96 55.60 -20.04
N GLU A 146 30.13 56.04 -20.47
CA GLU A 146 30.36 56.89 -21.63
C GLU A 146 30.50 56.05 -22.91
N VAL A 147 29.70 56.34 -23.93
CA VAL A 147 29.75 55.63 -25.22
C VAL A 147 30.29 56.56 -26.30
N THR A 148 31.36 56.14 -26.97
CA THR A 148 31.83 56.76 -28.20
C THR A 148 31.28 55.97 -29.38
N VAL A 149 30.48 56.62 -30.23
CA VAL A 149 29.86 55.99 -31.41
C VAL A 149 30.70 56.32 -32.65
N VAL A 150 31.08 55.30 -33.40
CA VAL A 150 31.83 55.45 -34.66
C VAL A 150 31.11 54.67 -35.75
N MET A 151 30.77 55.30 -36.88
CA MET A 151 30.24 54.59 -38.04
C MET A 151 31.37 54.22 -39.00
N MET A 152 31.55 52.93 -39.26
CA MET A 152 32.68 52.42 -40.08
C MET A 152 32.17 51.53 -41.21
N ILE A 153 32.66 51.78 -42.43
CA ILE A 153 32.50 50.85 -43.55
C ILE A 153 33.71 49.91 -43.52
N PRO A 154 33.53 48.60 -43.26
CA PRO A 154 34.64 47.65 -43.23
C PRO A 154 35.24 47.47 -44.63
N GLY A 155 36.45 46.91 -44.70
CA GLY A 155 37.16 46.59 -45.94
C GLY A 155 36.31 45.73 -46.88
N GLY A 156 36.10 46.21 -48.10
CA GLY A 156 35.22 45.55 -49.09
C GLY A 156 33.72 45.78 -48.88
N GLY A 157 33.32 46.47 -47.81
CA GLY A 157 31.93 46.84 -47.53
C GLY A 157 31.43 48.03 -48.34
N VAL A 158 30.13 48.28 -48.25
CA VAL A 158 29.46 49.45 -48.83
C VAL A 158 28.62 50.17 -47.78
N GLN A 159 28.61 51.50 -47.83
CA GLN A 159 27.82 52.31 -46.91
C GLN A 159 26.33 51.94 -46.98
N GLU A 160 25.69 51.81 -45.82
CA GLU A 160 24.25 51.55 -45.74
C GLU A 160 23.43 52.78 -46.18
N SER A 161 22.56 52.58 -47.18
CA SER A 161 21.70 53.65 -47.67
C SER A 161 20.66 54.06 -46.62
N GLY A 162 20.63 55.36 -46.27
CA GLY A 162 19.63 55.93 -45.38
C GLY A 162 19.91 55.82 -43.88
N ARG A 163 21.01 55.15 -43.48
CA ARG A 163 21.48 55.13 -42.09
C ARG A 163 22.32 56.36 -41.76
N THR A 164 21.91 57.08 -40.73
CA THR A 164 22.54 58.32 -40.27
C THR A 164 23.15 58.16 -38.88
N LEU A 165 24.21 58.92 -38.59
CA LEU A 165 24.82 58.98 -37.25
C LEU A 165 23.80 59.30 -36.16
N THR A 166 22.87 60.23 -36.44
CA THR A 166 21.81 60.60 -35.50
C THR A 166 20.91 59.43 -35.13
N GLN A 167 20.60 58.51 -36.05
CA GLN A 167 19.80 57.33 -35.72
C GLN A 167 20.54 56.39 -34.76
N VAL A 168 21.84 56.17 -34.97
CA VAL A 168 22.67 55.31 -34.11
C VAL A 168 22.81 55.94 -32.73
N VAL A 169 23.18 57.22 -32.67
CA VAL A 169 23.32 57.96 -31.40
C VAL A 169 22.00 58.01 -30.65
N ASN A 170 20.88 58.25 -31.33
CA ASN A 170 19.56 58.26 -30.68
C ASN A 170 19.18 56.89 -30.11
N ALA A 171 19.54 55.79 -30.76
CA ALA A 171 19.27 54.46 -30.22
C ALA A 171 19.97 54.26 -28.85
N VAL A 172 21.23 54.67 -28.73
CA VAL A 172 21.97 54.63 -27.47
C VAL A 172 21.37 55.59 -26.43
N GLN A 173 21.11 56.84 -26.81
CA GLN A 173 20.73 57.90 -25.87
C GLN A 173 19.26 57.86 -25.42
N THR A 174 18.40 57.10 -26.11
CA THR A 174 16.97 57.02 -25.78
C THR A 174 16.63 55.68 -25.16
N SER A 175 16.25 54.69 -25.97
CA SER A 175 15.70 53.43 -25.50
C SER A 175 16.73 52.57 -24.75
N VAL A 176 17.98 52.55 -25.18
CA VAL A 176 19.06 51.78 -24.50
C VAL A 176 19.42 52.41 -23.16
N ARG A 177 19.61 53.74 -23.13
CA ARG A 177 19.80 54.48 -21.88
C ARG A 177 18.65 54.27 -20.90
N GLU A 178 17.40 54.41 -21.36
CA GLU A 178 16.20 54.20 -20.53
C GLU A 178 16.17 52.77 -19.99
N PHE A 179 16.45 51.78 -20.83
CA PHE A 179 16.47 50.38 -20.42
C PHE A 179 17.49 50.17 -19.30
N TRP A 180 18.76 50.50 -19.52
CA TRP A 180 19.81 50.23 -18.53
C TRP A 180 19.65 51.04 -17.24
N SER A 181 19.29 52.32 -17.33
CA SER A 181 18.97 53.16 -16.16
C SER A 181 17.85 52.53 -15.32
N THR A 182 16.76 52.14 -15.98
CA THR A 182 15.58 51.61 -15.31
C THR A 182 15.87 50.20 -14.76
N GLN A 183 16.48 49.30 -15.53
CA GLN A 183 16.70 47.90 -15.11
C GLN A 183 17.79 47.75 -14.05
N SER A 184 18.75 48.67 -13.99
CA SER A 184 19.80 48.71 -12.95
C SER A 184 19.43 49.57 -11.73
N ASN A 185 18.22 50.15 -11.70
CA ASN A 185 17.79 51.13 -10.69
C ASN A 185 18.80 52.31 -10.55
N GLY A 186 19.25 52.83 -11.68
CA GLY A 186 20.15 53.98 -11.79
C GLY A 186 21.63 53.68 -11.56
N ALA A 187 22.02 52.41 -11.40
CA ALA A 187 23.45 52.06 -11.28
C ALA A 187 24.20 52.22 -12.62
N ILE A 188 23.49 52.10 -13.75
CA ILE A 188 24.03 52.23 -15.10
C ILE A 188 23.28 53.35 -15.83
N GLU A 189 23.96 54.48 -16.07
CA GLU A 189 23.50 55.60 -16.88
C GLU A 189 24.39 55.74 -18.12
N VAL A 190 23.93 55.16 -19.23
CA VAL A 190 24.63 55.21 -20.52
C VAL A 190 24.44 56.58 -21.18
N GLY A 191 25.49 57.15 -21.79
CA GLY A 191 25.31 58.31 -22.66
C GLY A 191 26.44 58.50 -23.65
N VAL A 192 26.12 59.14 -24.78
CA VAL A 192 27.07 59.31 -25.88
C VAL A 192 27.94 60.54 -25.62
N THR A 193 29.26 60.34 -25.51
CA THR A 193 30.23 61.41 -25.25
C THR A 193 31.13 61.71 -26.46
N GLY A 194 31.18 60.80 -27.43
CA GLY A 194 31.84 60.99 -28.73
C GLY A 194 30.99 60.43 -29.87
N GLN A 195 30.97 61.09 -31.03
CA GLN A 195 30.21 60.64 -32.20
C GLN A 195 30.96 60.98 -33.49
N PHE A 196 31.19 59.97 -34.32
CA PHE A 196 31.96 60.06 -35.56
C PHE A 196 31.17 59.43 -36.69
N ASP A 197 30.95 60.20 -37.77
CA ASP A 197 30.20 59.76 -38.94
C ASP A 197 31.03 58.79 -39.79
N TRP A 198 30.42 58.27 -40.87
CA TRP A 198 31.00 57.25 -41.73
C TRP A 198 32.44 57.55 -42.16
N PHE A 199 33.33 56.62 -41.88
CA PHE A 199 34.64 56.54 -42.51
C PHE A 199 34.85 55.17 -43.17
N GLN A 200 35.73 55.14 -44.18
CA GLN A 200 36.12 53.91 -44.86
C GLN A 200 37.35 53.33 -44.16
N GLY A 201 37.20 52.16 -43.55
CA GLY A 201 38.31 51.42 -42.97
C GLY A 201 38.88 50.36 -43.92
N THR A 202 39.99 49.75 -43.48
CA THR A 202 40.67 48.67 -44.18
C THR A 202 40.44 47.29 -43.55
N ALA A 203 40.19 47.24 -42.25
CA ALA A 203 39.87 46.02 -41.51
C ALA A 203 38.59 45.36 -42.03
N THR A 204 38.60 44.03 -42.09
CA THR A 204 37.44 43.22 -42.48
C THR A 204 36.87 42.51 -41.26
N CYS A 205 35.65 42.01 -41.34
CA CYS A 205 35.03 41.31 -40.22
C CYS A 205 35.66 39.95 -39.89
N ALA A 206 36.64 39.49 -40.69
CA ALA A 206 37.48 38.35 -40.33
C ALA A 206 38.37 38.63 -39.11
N ASP A 207 38.69 39.91 -38.84
CA ASP A 207 39.40 40.38 -37.64
C ASP A 207 38.62 41.54 -36.97
N PRO A 208 37.71 41.21 -36.03
CA PRO A 208 36.95 42.19 -35.26
C PRO A 208 37.80 43.20 -34.47
N TYR A 209 38.97 42.80 -33.98
CA TYR A 209 39.81 43.69 -33.17
C TYR A 209 40.53 44.71 -34.04
N ALA A 210 40.89 44.38 -35.28
CA ALA A 210 41.35 45.40 -36.24
C ALA A 210 40.26 46.45 -36.54
N ILE A 211 38.98 46.05 -36.59
CA ILE A 211 37.86 47.01 -36.72
C ILE A 211 37.82 47.96 -35.52
N PHE A 212 37.92 47.43 -34.30
CA PHE A 212 37.94 48.24 -33.09
C PHE A 212 39.15 49.17 -33.03
N ALA A 213 40.34 48.68 -33.38
CA ALA A 213 41.57 49.46 -33.39
C ALA A 213 41.50 50.61 -34.41
N GLU A 214 41.00 50.37 -35.63
CA GLU A 214 40.82 51.43 -36.63
C GLU A 214 39.80 52.48 -36.19
N ALA A 215 38.67 52.05 -35.63
CA ALA A 215 37.63 52.94 -35.13
C ALA A 215 38.13 53.76 -33.93
N ALA A 216 38.87 53.14 -33.01
CA ALA A 216 39.48 53.80 -31.86
C ALA A 216 40.48 54.86 -32.30
N ALA A 217 41.38 54.51 -33.24
CA ALA A 217 42.34 55.44 -33.82
C ALA A 217 41.67 56.61 -34.54
N HIS A 218 40.60 56.35 -35.30
CA HIS A 218 39.82 57.40 -35.98
C HIS A 218 39.17 58.37 -35.00
N ALA A 219 38.62 57.84 -33.90
CA ALA A 219 37.96 58.63 -32.87
C ALA A 219 38.93 59.30 -31.87
N GLY A 220 40.21 58.91 -31.87
CA GLY A 220 41.13 59.25 -30.78
C GLY A 220 40.67 58.67 -29.44
N TRP A 221 39.96 57.54 -29.46
CA TRP A 221 39.43 56.88 -28.29
C TRP A 221 40.51 56.06 -27.60
N THR A 222 40.37 55.94 -26.29
CA THR A 222 41.24 55.13 -25.43
C THR A 222 40.37 54.38 -24.47
N GLU A 223 40.74 53.13 -24.20
CA GLU A 223 40.04 52.30 -23.23
C GLU A 223 40.15 52.87 -21.82
N GLY A 224 39.13 52.58 -21.01
CA GLY A 224 39.18 52.83 -19.57
C GLY A 224 37.84 52.55 -18.89
N PRO A 225 37.81 52.61 -17.55
CA PRO A 225 36.61 52.35 -16.77
C PRO A 225 35.41 53.19 -17.25
N GLY A 226 34.29 52.51 -17.50
CA GLY A 226 33.04 53.09 -17.95
C GLY A 226 33.11 53.72 -19.33
N ARG A 227 34.16 53.46 -20.14
CA ARG A 227 34.29 53.97 -21.50
C ARG A 227 34.07 52.85 -22.49
N HIS A 228 33.07 53.02 -23.34
CA HIS A 228 32.70 52.04 -24.37
C HIS A 228 32.94 52.60 -25.76
N LEU A 229 33.46 51.76 -26.66
CA LEU A 229 33.55 52.07 -28.09
C LEU A 229 32.47 51.26 -28.82
N LEU A 230 31.46 51.95 -29.36
CA LEU A 230 30.42 51.34 -30.18
C LEU A 230 30.71 51.64 -31.65
N VAL A 231 31.06 50.60 -32.41
CA VAL A 231 31.24 50.68 -33.86
C VAL A 231 29.95 50.25 -34.57
N TYR A 232 29.36 51.15 -35.35
CA TYR A 232 28.24 50.79 -36.22
C TYR A 232 28.75 50.38 -37.59
N LEU A 233 28.41 49.16 -38.01
CA LEU A 233 28.75 48.59 -39.30
C LEU A 233 27.51 48.52 -40.22
N PRO A 234 27.64 48.66 -41.55
CA PRO A 234 26.52 48.48 -42.47
C PRO A 234 25.90 47.09 -42.34
N ARG A 235 24.57 46.99 -42.31
CA ARG A 235 23.85 45.71 -42.13
C ARG A 235 24.22 44.59 -43.10
N ASN A 236 24.63 44.94 -44.32
CA ASN A 236 24.96 43.98 -45.37
C ASN A 236 26.48 43.76 -45.52
N SER A 237 27.25 44.05 -44.48
CA SER A 237 28.69 43.78 -44.47
C SER A 237 28.91 42.27 -44.35
N GLY A 238 29.39 41.65 -45.44
CA GLY A 238 29.61 40.20 -45.47
C GLY A 238 30.65 39.77 -44.44
N GLY A 239 30.37 38.71 -43.70
CA GLY A 239 31.26 38.14 -42.67
C GLY A 239 31.19 38.81 -41.31
N CYS A 240 30.33 39.81 -41.10
CA CYS A 240 30.12 40.40 -39.77
C CYS A 240 28.92 39.74 -39.09
N SER A 241 29.02 39.49 -37.78
CA SER A 241 27.89 39.05 -36.96
C SER A 241 26.85 40.17 -36.80
N TYR A 242 25.67 39.86 -36.27
CA TYR A 242 24.62 40.86 -36.05
C TYR A 242 25.06 41.92 -35.04
N GLY A 243 25.76 41.48 -34.01
CA GLY A 243 26.52 42.29 -33.07
C GLY A 243 27.70 41.49 -32.54
N LEU A 244 28.67 42.17 -31.95
CA LEU A 244 29.75 41.55 -31.20
C LEU A 244 30.19 42.46 -30.08
N ALA A 245 30.36 41.92 -28.88
CA ALA A 245 30.84 42.68 -27.73
C ALA A 245 31.75 41.85 -26.84
N GLU A 246 32.68 42.54 -26.20
CA GLU A 246 33.53 41.95 -25.16
C GLU A 246 32.72 41.67 -23.88
N VAL A 247 33.00 40.54 -23.25
CA VAL A 247 32.49 40.27 -21.90
C VAL A 247 33.49 40.82 -20.90
N ARG A 248 33.06 41.82 -20.14
CA ARG A 248 33.88 42.42 -19.09
C ARG A 248 33.50 41.88 -17.71
N THR A 249 34.29 42.20 -16.69
CA THR A 249 34.13 41.62 -15.36
C THR A 249 33.21 42.42 -14.43
N SER A 250 32.95 43.69 -14.76
CA SER A 250 32.11 44.57 -13.92
C SER A 250 31.23 45.55 -14.74
N PRO A 251 30.14 46.07 -14.15
CA PRO A 251 29.27 47.08 -14.76
C PRO A 251 29.93 48.43 -15.12
N SER A 252 31.16 48.66 -14.64
CA SER A 252 31.93 49.90 -14.83
C SER A 252 33.23 49.68 -15.61
N SER A 253 33.41 48.54 -16.27
CA SER A 253 34.69 48.22 -16.91
C SER A 253 34.93 49.04 -18.19
N GLY A 254 33.86 49.40 -18.91
CA GLY A 254 33.98 49.89 -20.28
C GLY A 254 33.89 48.74 -21.29
N GLY A 255 34.47 48.90 -22.47
CA GLY A 255 34.69 47.80 -23.42
C GLY A 255 34.27 48.09 -24.87
N LEU A 256 34.59 47.15 -25.74
CA LEU A 256 34.41 47.26 -27.19
C LEU A 256 33.14 46.53 -27.62
N LEU A 257 32.41 47.13 -28.55
CA LEU A 257 31.28 46.48 -29.21
C LEU A 257 31.08 46.99 -30.63
N TYR A 258 30.60 46.14 -31.52
CA TYR A 258 30.02 46.56 -32.79
C TYR A 258 28.61 46.04 -32.96
N VAL A 259 27.82 46.78 -33.76
CA VAL A 259 26.45 46.39 -34.13
C VAL A 259 26.20 46.70 -35.59
N THR A 260 25.33 45.89 -36.21
CA THR A 260 24.89 46.08 -37.60
C THR A 260 23.46 46.60 -37.73
N ASP A 261 22.78 46.81 -36.59
CA ASP A 261 21.44 47.38 -36.50
C ASP A 261 21.31 48.28 -35.26
N VAL A 262 20.23 49.05 -35.17
CA VAL A 262 19.95 49.97 -34.04
C VAL A 262 18.76 49.51 -33.21
N ALA A 263 18.40 48.23 -33.31
CA ALA A 263 17.37 47.65 -32.48
C ALA A 263 17.78 47.78 -31.00
N THR A 264 16.86 48.24 -30.15
CA THR A 264 17.13 48.38 -28.71
C THR A 264 17.60 47.07 -28.09
N SER A 265 17.01 45.94 -28.50
CA SER A 265 17.39 44.61 -28.03
C SER A 265 18.85 44.30 -28.33
N LEU A 266 19.30 44.53 -29.57
CA LEU A 266 20.70 44.31 -29.96
C LEU A 266 21.68 45.22 -29.21
N VAL A 267 21.49 46.54 -29.30
CA VAL A 267 22.46 47.48 -28.71
C VAL A 267 22.49 47.36 -27.18
N ALA A 268 21.34 47.07 -26.55
CA ALA A 268 21.31 46.80 -25.13
C ALA A 268 22.01 45.47 -24.80
N HIS A 269 21.76 44.40 -25.55
CA HIS A 269 22.41 43.09 -25.38
C HIS A 269 23.95 43.21 -25.40
N GLU A 270 24.50 43.83 -26.45
CA GLU A 270 25.95 44.02 -26.59
C GLU A 270 26.56 44.84 -25.45
N LEU A 271 25.87 45.90 -25.01
CA LEU A 271 26.31 46.64 -23.82
C LEU A 271 26.19 45.81 -22.54
N GLY A 272 25.27 44.86 -22.47
CA GLY A 272 25.14 43.91 -21.37
C GLY A 272 26.40 43.06 -21.16
N HIS A 273 27.05 42.63 -22.24
CA HIS A 273 28.35 41.94 -22.17
C HIS A 273 29.44 42.82 -21.59
N ASN A 274 29.52 44.09 -22.02
CA ASN A 274 30.43 45.07 -21.43
C ASN A 274 30.14 45.38 -19.94
N PHE A 275 28.94 45.05 -19.45
CA PHE A 275 28.58 45.12 -18.04
C PHE A 275 28.81 43.81 -17.26
N GLY A 276 29.34 42.79 -17.94
CA GLY A 276 29.63 41.47 -17.39
C GLY A 276 28.46 40.52 -17.29
N LEU A 277 27.46 40.69 -18.15
CA LEU A 277 26.37 39.74 -18.30
C LEU A 277 26.69 38.70 -19.38
N GLY A 278 26.48 37.43 -19.05
CA GLY A 278 26.43 36.35 -20.03
C GLY A 278 25.04 36.18 -20.62
N HIS A 279 24.89 35.18 -21.51
CA HIS A 279 23.61 34.92 -22.17
C HIS A 279 22.52 34.40 -21.22
N SER A 280 21.28 34.68 -21.61
CA SER A 280 20.07 34.07 -21.06
C SER A 280 19.51 33.05 -22.05
N SER A 281 19.56 31.79 -21.66
CA SER A 281 19.18 30.65 -22.50
C SER A 281 18.07 29.84 -21.83
N SER A 282 17.57 28.78 -22.48
CA SER A 282 16.58 27.89 -21.87
C SER A 282 17.14 26.49 -21.65
N LEU A 283 16.71 25.86 -20.55
CA LEU A 283 17.05 24.48 -20.19
C LEU A 283 15.79 23.62 -20.22
N GLN A 284 15.81 22.58 -21.06
CA GLN A 284 14.74 21.59 -21.17
C GLN A 284 15.27 20.23 -20.73
N CYS A 285 14.61 19.59 -19.76
CA CYS A 285 14.94 18.25 -19.28
C CYS A 285 13.79 17.28 -19.57
N ASP A 286 14.09 16.00 -19.80
CA ASP A 286 13.10 15.01 -20.28
C ASP A 286 12.04 14.69 -19.22
N GLY A 287 10.87 15.35 -19.29
CA GLY A 287 9.76 15.14 -18.38
C GLY A 287 10.01 15.54 -16.92
N ALA A 288 11.07 16.31 -16.65
CA ALA A 288 11.44 16.83 -15.34
C ALA A 288 11.94 18.28 -15.46
N VAL A 289 11.92 19.04 -14.36
CA VAL A 289 12.27 20.48 -14.41
C VAL A 289 13.76 20.67 -14.65
N ASP A 290 14.60 19.95 -13.90
CA ASP A 290 16.04 20.20 -13.82
C ASP A 290 16.88 18.92 -13.63
N THR A 291 16.30 17.75 -13.90
CA THR A 291 16.98 16.46 -13.72
C THR A 291 16.83 15.55 -14.92
N GLY A 292 17.77 14.61 -15.08
CA GLY A 292 17.79 13.65 -16.17
C GLY A 292 18.60 14.15 -17.37
N SER A 293 18.22 13.69 -18.56
CA SER A 293 18.82 14.17 -19.81
C SER A 293 18.25 15.53 -20.16
N CYS A 294 19.12 16.54 -20.22
CA CYS A 294 18.74 17.92 -20.51
C CYS A 294 19.44 18.45 -21.76
N ARG A 295 18.86 19.48 -22.36
CA ARG A 295 19.44 20.26 -23.45
C ARG A 295 19.32 21.74 -23.12
N VAL A 296 20.44 22.45 -23.23
CA VAL A 296 20.46 23.91 -23.33
C VAL A 296 20.09 24.29 -24.76
N ARG A 297 19.16 25.22 -24.89
CA ARG A 297 18.84 25.89 -26.15
C ARG A 297 19.27 27.34 -25.97
N GLY A 298 20.40 27.69 -26.57
CA GLY A 298 21.01 29.01 -26.37
C GLY A 298 20.12 30.14 -26.85
N TYR A 299 20.23 31.30 -26.20
CA TYR A 299 19.46 32.52 -26.44
C TYR A 299 17.94 32.41 -26.28
N PHE A 300 17.42 31.24 -25.90
CA PHE A 300 15.98 30.96 -25.91
C PHE A 300 15.23 31.38 -24.63
N ASP A 301 15.82 32.20 -23.78
CA ASP A 301 15.07 33.02 -22.82
C ASP A 301 14.50 34.26 -23.52
N LEU A 302 13.41 34.07 -24.27
CA LEU A 302 12.77 35.13 -25.06
C LEU A 302 12.14 36.26 -24.23
N TYR A 303 12.23 36.19 -22.90
CA TYR A 303 11.76 37.23 -22.00
C TYR A 303 12.84 38.26 -21.67
N ASP A 304 14.12 37.93 -21.92
CA ASP A 304 15.28 38.66 -21.41
C ASP A 304 16.10 39.31 -22.53
N VAL A 305 16.69 40.46 -22.24
CA VAL A 305 17.54 41.18 -23.20
C VAL A 305 18.81 40.41 -23.56
N MET A 306 19.34 39.60 -22.63
CA MET A 306 20.52 38.76 -22.87
C MET A 306 20.16 37.43 -23.54
N GLY A 307 18.88 37.22 -23.88
CA GLY A 307 18.48 36.21 -24.85
C GLY A 307 18.61 36.77 -26.27
N VAL A 308 17.96 36.12 -27.23
CA VAL A 308 17.99 36.57 -28.64
C VAL A 308 17.48 37.99 -28.83
N SER A 309 18.11 38.73 -29.74
CA SER A 309 17.65 40.06 -30.13
C SER A 309 16.37 40.04 -30.98
N TRP A 310 15.24 40.49 -30.42
CA TRP A 310 13.97 40.65 -31.16
C TRP A 310 13.16 41.88 -30.71
N GLU A 311 11.94 42.08 -31.24
CA GLU A 311 11.17 43.30 -31.07
C GLU A 311 10.75 43.58 -29.61
N GLN A 312 10.69 42.57 -28.75
CA GLN A 312 10.29 42.72 -27.34
C GLN A 312 11.48 42.49 -26.42
N VAL A 313 11.92 43.55 -25.74
CA VAL A 313 13.07 43.49 -24.80
C VAL A 313 12.67 42.93 -23.43
N GLY A 314 11.43 43.21 -22.99
CA GLY A 314 10.97 42.80 -21.65
C GLY A 314 11.74 43.45 -20.51
N SER A 315 11.55 42.93 -19.29
CA SER A 315 12.35 43.30 -18.12
C SER A 315 13.60 42.45 -18.02
N LEU A 316 14.70 43.01 -17.50
CA LEU A 316 15.90 42.23 -17.17
C LEU A 316 15.55 41.19 -16.09
N ASN A 317 15.99 39.95 -16.27
CA ASN A 317 15.77 38.89 -15.30
C ASN A 317 16.44 39.23 -13.97
N VAL A 318 15.87 38.72 -12.88
CA VAL A 318 16.30 39.08 -11.51
C VAL A 318 17.72 38.63 -11.19
N ARG A 319 18.23 37.58 -11.84
CA ARG A 319 19.62 37.13 -11.66
C ARG A 319 20.59 38.14 -12.26
N HIS A 320 20.39 38.55 -13.51
CA HIS A 320 21.23 39.60 -14.14
C HIS A 320 21.10 40.94 -13.42
N ALA A 321 19.89 41.36 -13.05
CA ALA A 321 19.70 42.57 -12.27
C ALA A 321 20.43 42.52 -10.91
N TRP A 322 20.49 41.34 -10.28
CA TRP A 322 21.25 41.14 -9.04
C TRP A 322 22.77 41.20 -9.29
N THR A 323 23.28 40.59 -10.37
CA THR A 323 24.71 40.71 -10.77
C THR A 323 25.14 42.17 -10.90
N LEU A 324 24.29 43.01 -11.51
CA LEU A 324 24.63 44.43 -11.71
C LEU A 324 24.54 45.30 -10.44
N THR A 325 23.72 44.91 -9.46
CA THR A 325 23.34 45.82 -8.36
C THR A 325 23.70 45.31 -6.96
N GLY A 326 23.95 44.01 -6.79
CA GLY A 326 24.19 43.37 -5.50
C GLY A 326 23.04 43.48 -4.50
N ARG A 327 21.82 43.83 -4.96
CA ARG A 327 20.69 44.16 -4.07
C ARG A 327 20.01 42.94 -3.46
N ASN A 328 20.41 42.61 -2.24
CA ASN A 328 19.80 41.56 -1.43
C ASN A 328 18.49 41.98 -0.74
N ASP A 329 18.15 43.28 -0.71
CA ASP A 329 16.92 43.79 -0.08
C ASP A 329 15.64 43.49 -0.87
N GLN A 330 15.78 43.06 -2.13
CA GLN A 330 14.68 42.75 -3.04
C GLN A 330 14.53 41.25 -3.33
N MET A 331 15.24 40.40 -2.58
CA MET A 331 15.20 38.95 -2.73
C MET A 331 15.11 38.27 -1.36
N GLN A 332 14.63 37.03 -1.35
CA GLN A 332 14.63 36.19 -0.16
C GLN A 332 15.25 34.84 -0.48
N GLU A 333 16.19 34.41 0.35
CA GLU A 333 16.93 33.16 0.16
C GLU A 333 16.34 32.00 0.96
N PHE A 334 16.36 30.80 0.39
CA PHE A 334 16.00 29.53 1.03
C PHE A 334 17.08 28.47 0.79
N ALA A 335 17.34 27.69 1.84
CA ALA A 335 18.21 26.50 1.82
C ALA A 335 17.37 25.22 2.02
N PRO A 336 17.90 24.00 1.74
CA PRO A 336 17.13 22.76 1.81
C PRO A 336 16.59 22.41 3.21
N ASN A 337 17.12 23.05 4.25
CA ASN A 337 16.68 22.91 5.65
C ASN A 337 15.72 24.02 6.11
N SER A 338 15.43 25.02 5.26
CA SER A 338 14.53 26.11 5.61
C SER A 338 13.12 25.61 5.94
N PRO A 339 12.43 26.21 6.94
CA PRO A 339 11.04 25.92 7.23
C PRO A 339 10.16 26.22 6.01
N SER A 340 9.02 25.55 5.90
CA SER A 340 8.07 25.92 4.86
C SER A 340 7.57 27.34 5.09
N ALA A 341 7.55 28.15 4.03
CA ALA A 341 7.10 29.52 4.06
C ALA A 341 6.26 29.84 2.82
N THR A 342 5.37 30.81 2.97
CA THR A 342 4.66 31.43 1.85
C THR A 342 5.21 32.83 1.65
N VAL A 343 5.62 33.13 0.43
CA VAL A 343 6.26 34.39 0.03
C VAL A 343 5.46 35.02 -1.08
N THR A 344 5.25 36.34 -1.01
CA THR A 344 4.64 37.11 -2.09
C THR A 344 5.72 37.89 -2.82
N ILE A 345 5.97 37.54 -4.09
CA ILE A 345 6.91 38.27 -4.94
C ILE A 345 6.17 39.26 -5.86
N ALA A 346 6.67 40.49 -5.93
CA ALA A 346 6.18 41.55 -6.79
C ALA A 346 6.62 41.31 -8.26
N PRO A 347 5.90 41.89 -9.25
CA PRO A 347 6.31 41.87 -10.65
C PRO A 347 7.73 42.39 -10.84
N VAL A 348 8.53 41.71 -11.67
CA VAL A 348 9.90 42.16 -11.99
C VAL A 348 9.91 43.60 -12.51
N SER A 349 8.91 43.96 -13.33
CA SER A 349 8.72 45.28 -13.92
C SER A 349 8.38 46.40 -12.92
N GLN A 350 8.04 46.09 -11.67
CA GLN A 350 7.74 47.08 -10.63
C GLN A 350 8.99 47.66 -9.94
N GLN A 351 10.14 46.99 -10.07
CA GLN A 351 11.47 47.48 -9.64
C GLN A 351 11.65 47.78 -8.15
N SER A 352 10.64 47.50 -7.35
CA SER A 352 10.59 47.72 -5.90
C SER A 352 9.87 46.57 -5.21
N GLY A 353 10.11 46.43 -3.90
CA GLY A 353 9.62 45.30 -3.12
C GLY A 353 10.42 44.02 -3.33
N LEU A 354 9.93 42.93 -2.72
CA LEU A 354 10.51 41.60 -2.88
C LEU A 354 10.17 41.06 -4.27
N ARG A 355 11.15 40.96 -5.18
CA ARG A 355 10.93 40.57 -6.59
C ARG A 355 11.45 39.17 -6.94
N ALA A 356 12.28 38.61 -6.05
CA ALA A 356 12.93 37.34 -6.30
C ALA A 356 12.90 36.42 -5.07
N VAL A 357 12.89 35.12 -5.33
CA VAL A 357 13.28 34.10 -4.36
C VAL A 357 14.50 33.37 -4.92
N ARG A 358 15.56 33.29 -4.12
CA ARG A 358 16.76 32.50 -4.44
C ARG A 358 16.74 31.19 -3.67
N LEU A 359 16.94 30.09 -4.36
CA LEU A 359 17.06 28.76 -3.77
C LEU A 359 18.52 28.33 -3.94
N VAL A 360 19.21 28.10 -2.82
CA VAL A 360 20.63 27.72 -2.80
C VAL A 360 20.75 26.32 -2.23
N GLY A 361 21.06 25.35 -3.10
CA GLY A 361 21.25 23.94 -2.77
C GLY A 361 22.69 23.61 -2.41
N GLY A 362 23.24 22.56 -3.04
CA GLY A 362 24.66 22.23 -2.98
C GLY A 362 25.57 23.20 -3.77
N PRO A 363 26.90 22.99 -3.76
CA PRO A 363 27.82 23.77 -4.57
C PRO A 363 27.43 23.75 -6.06
N GLY A 364 27.23 24.93 -6.66
CA GLY A 364 26.81 25.07 -8.06
C GLY A 364 25.30 24.91 -8.31
N GLU A 365 24.48 24.68 -7.28
CA GLU A 365 23.02 24.58 -7.40
C GLU A 365 22.34 25.86 -6.92
N GLU A 366 22.12 26.78 -7.85
CA GLU A 366 21.48 28.06 -7.57
C GLU A 366 20.31 28.31 -8.53
N TYR A 367 19.14 28.64 -7.96
CA TYR A 367 17.91 28.89 -8.70
C TYR A 367 17.24 30.19 -8.28
N TRP A 368 16.56 30.84 -9.23
CA TRP A 368 15.88 32.11 -9.05
C TRP A 368 14.44 32.02 -9.54
N LEU A 369 13.51 32.33 -8.65
CA LEU A 369 12.10 32.51 -8.96
C LEU A 369 11.81 33.99 -9.13
N GLU A 370 11.07 34.33 -10.18
CA GLU A 370 10.60 35.69 -10.45
C GLU A 370 9.18 35.69 -11.01
N TYR A 371 8.46 36.82 -10.88
CA TYR A 371 7.09 36.94 -11.37
C TYR A 371 6.98 37.93 -12.53
N ARG A 372 6.49 37.44 -13.69
CA ARG A 372 6.25 38.24 -14.90
C ARG A 372 4.78 38.24 -15.30
N PRO A 373 3.95 39.17 -14.77
CA PRO A 373 2.62 39.43 -15.32
C PRO A 373 2.69 40.16 -16.67
N ALA A 374 1.56 40.17 -17.39
CA ALA A 374 1.35 41.05 -18.54
C ALA A 374 1.10 42.50 -18.10
N SER A 375 2.11 43.13 -17.49
CA SER A 375 2.07 44.53 -17.04
C SER A 375 3.46 45.18 -16.97
N GLY A 376 3.48 46.52 -16.90
CA GLY A 376 4.73 47.28 -16.95
C GLY A 376 5.48 47.03 -18.26
N ARG A 377 6.81 46.87 -18.22
CA ARG A 377 7.63 46.54 -19.40
C ARG A 377 7.35 45.16 -20.01
N ASN A 378 6.51 44.34 -19.36
CA ASN A 378 6.09 43.02 -19.84
C ASN A 378 4.62 43.00 -20.31
N ASP A 379 3.98 44.17 -20.49
CA ASP A 379 2.58 44.28 -20.94
C ASP A 379 2.31 43.56 -22.28
N TRP A 380 3.30 43.57 -23.17
CA TRP A 380 3.30 42.88 -24.45
C TRP A 380 2.98 41.39 -24.34
N LEU A 381 3.21 40.74 -23.19
CA LEU A 381 2.84 39.33 -22.96
C LEU A 381 1.32 39.09 -23.12
N GLY A 382 0.51 40.12 -22.89
CA GLY A 382 -0.96 40.10 -23.02
C GLY A 382 -1.48 40.64 -24.35
N THR A 383 -0.62 41.03 -25.28
CA THR A 383 -1.02 41.64 -26.57
C THR A 383 -0.63 40.73 -27.75
N SER A 384 -1.03 41.14 -28.97
CA SER A 384 -0.63 40.45 -30.21
C SER A 384 0.87 40.58 -30.52
N GLN A 385 1.63 41.37 -29.76
CA GLN A 385 3.09 41.48 -29.90
C GLN A 385 3.82 40.24 -29.37
N ASN A 386 3.17 39.45 -28.51
CA ASN A 386 3.67 38.15 -28.04
C ASN A 386 3.55 37.06 -29.11
N ARG A 387 4.29 37.22 -30.22
CA ARG A 387 4.26 36.31 -31.37
C ARG A 387 4.72 34.88 -31.05
N PHE A 388 5.46 34.70 -29.94
CA PHE A 388 5.95 33.40 -29.48
C PHE A 388 5.04 32.72 -28.45
N GLY A 389 3.93 33.37 -28.04
CA GLY A 389 2.97 32.77 -27.11
C GLY A 389 3.57 32.47 -25.73
N LEU A 390 4.50 33.31 -25.28
CA LEU A 390 5.13 33.24 -23.96
C LEU A 390 4.08 33.44 -22.86
N GLN A 391 4.22 32.73 -21.75
CA GLN A 391 3.26 32.77 -20.66
C GLN A 391 3.59 33.89 -19.66
N PRO A 392 2.60 34.69 -19.22
CA PRO A 392 2.73 35.42 -17.97
C PRO A 392 2.65 34.44 -16.79
N GLY A 393 3.46 34.65 -15.76
CA GLY A 393 3.49 33.75 -14.59
C GLY A 393 4.75 33.84 -13.76
N VAL A 394 4.91 32.88 -12.85
CA VAL A 394 6.15 32.69 -12.09
C VAL A 394 7.10 31.87 -12.95
N LEU A 395 8.30 32.40 -13.20
CA LEU A 395 9.36 31.76 -13.97
C LEU A 395 10.45 31.28 -13.03
N LEU A 396 11.14 30.22 -13.42
CA LEU A 396 12.28 29.65 -12.69
C LEU A 396 13.51 29.68 -13.59
N ARG A 397 14.63 30.18 -13.05
CA ARG A 397 15.94 30.15 -13.71
C ARG A 397 16.95 29.39 -12.86
N SER A 398 17.88 28.69 -13.48
CA SER A 398 19.05 28.11 -12.83
C SER A 398 20.30 28.84 -13.28
N VAL A 399 21.31 28.83 -12.42
CA VAL A 399 22.63 29.36 -12.72
C VAL A 399 23.53 28.15 -12.97
N PRO A 400 24.11 27.99 -14.17
CA PRO A 400 25.02 26.88 -14.41
C PRO A 400 26.31 27.07 -13.60
N ALA A 401 26.89 25.97 -13.15
CA ALA A 401 28.13 25.98 -12.36
C ALA A 401 29.38 26.32 -13.20
N THR A 402 29.31 26.03 -14.49
CA THR A 402 30.36 26.23 -15.50
C THR A 402 29.69 26.46 -16.84
N GLY A 403 30.35 27.19 -17.73
CA GLY A 403 29.86 27.46 -19.08
C GLY A 403 29.36 28.89 -19.25
N GLU A 404 28.74 29.10 -20.39
CA GLU A 404 28.69 30.38 -21.08
C GLU A 404 27.42 31.19 -20.82
N ASP A 405 26.35 30.49 -20.43
CA ASP A 405 25.10 31.09 -20.02
C ASP A 405 25.19 31.56 -18.56
N ALA A 406 24.81 32.81 -18.30
CA ALA A 406 24.69 33.31 -16.92
C ALA A 406 23.32 33.00 -16.30
N SER A 407 22.34 32.61 -17.12
CA SER A 407 20.97 32.32 -16.72
C SER A 407 20.31 31.30 -17.65
N LEU A 408 19.75 30.24 -17.08
CA LEU A 408 19.01 29.22 -17.81
C LEU A 408 17.54 29.21 -17.37
N LEU A 409 16.62 29.61 -18.24
CA LEU A 409 15.17 29.54 -18.04
C LEU A 409 14.68 28.08 -18.10
N LEU A 410 14.03 27.60 -17.04
CA LEU A 410 13.56 26.23 -16.94
C LEU A 410 12.13 26.09 -17.46
N ASP A 411 11.85 24.93 -18.06
CA ASP A 411 10.51 24.52 -18.44
C ASP A 411 9.63 24.28 -17.20
N GLY A 412 8.57 25.08 -17.06
CA GLY A 412 7.63 24.99 -15.94
C GLY A 412 6.62 23.84 -16.09
N THR A 413 6.50 23.28 -17.30
CA THR A 413 5.66 22.13 -17.62
C THR A 413 6.42 21.09 -18.46
N PRO A 414 7.51 20.50 -17.92
CA PRO A 414 8.49 19.74 -18.70
C PRO A 414 7.91 18.75 -19.68
N SER A 415 8.15 19.00 -20.96
CA SER A 415 7.78 18.10 -22.05
C SER A 415 8.82 16.99 -22.27
N ARG A 416 8.42 15.96 -23.01
CA ARG A 416 9.35 14.89 -23.43
C ARG A 416 10.28 15.38 -24.53
N THR A 417 11.43 14.71 -24.69
CA THR A 417 12.42 15.07 -25.73
C THR A 417 11.84 15.27 -27.13
N SER A 418 10.80 14.52 -27.50
CA SER A 418 10.12 14.61 -28.80
C SER A 418 9.35 15.90 -29.04
N GLU A 419 9.05 16.66 -27.99
CA GLU A 419 8.19 17.85 -28.01
C GLU A 419 8.98 19.15 -27.76
N TRP A 420 10.23 19.04 -27.29
CA TRP A 420 11.08 20.17 -26.90
C TRP A 420 11.14 21.32 -27.91
N SER A 421 11.20 21.03 -29.21
CA SER A 421 11.31 22.08 -30.24
C SER A 421 10.06 22.96 -30.36
N ALA A 422 8.88 22.44 -30.02
CA ALA A 422 7.60 23.15 -30.09
C ALA A 422 7.18 23.77 -28.75
N ASP A 423 7.78 23.32 -27.64
CA ASP A 423 7.44 23.77 -26.30
C ASP A 423 8.25 25.01 -25.88
N LEU A 424 7.53 26.09 -25.55
CA LEU A 424 8.06 27.34 -25.02
C LEU A 424 7.41 27.69 -23.65
N LYS A 425 6.81 26.71 -22.97
CA LYS A 425 6.05 26.93 -21.74
C LYS A 425 6.97 26.94 -20.52
N ALA A 426 7.31 28.14 -20.05
CA ALA A 426 8.22 28.31 -18.91
C ALA A 426 7.51 28.63 -17.58
N ALA A 427 6.23 29.00 -17.59
CA ALA A 427 5.54 29.42 -16.37
C ALA A 427 5.18 28.23 -15.47
N LEU A 428 5.53 28.33 -14.18
CA LEU A 428 5.16 27.32 -13.20
C LEU A 428 3.63 27.26 -13.04
N PRO A 429 3.02 26.07 -13.11
CA PRO A 429 1.57 25.91 -12.99
C PRO A 429 1.06 26.23 -11.57
N ILE A 430 -0.08 26.93 -11.51
CA ILE A 430 -0.76 27.24 -10.25
C ILE A 430 -1.29 25.95 -9.61
N GLY A 431 -1.08 25.81 -8.29
CA GLY A 431 -1.59 24.70 -7.48
C GLY A 431 -0.85 23.37 -7.63
N ARG A 432 0.15 23.28 -8.52
CA ARG A 432 0.99 22.10 -8.69
C ARG A 432 2.33 22.31 -7.97
N GLU A 433 2.72 21.33 -7.18
CA GLU A 433 4.03 21.33 -6.51
C GLU A 433 5.11 20.85 -7.48
N MET A 434 6.13 21.69 -7.65
CA MET A 434 7.27 21.48 -8.52
C MET A 434 8.48 21.09 -7.67
N ARG A 435 9.25 20.11 -8.16
CA ARG A 435 10.43 19.58 -7.49
C ARG A 435 11.67 20.19 -8.14
N ILE A 436 12.47 20.93 -7.36
CA ILE A 436 13.64 21.68 -7.82
C ILE A 436 14.89 21.18 -7.09
N ALA A 437 16.06 21.31 -7.71
CA ALA A 437 17.36 20.80 -7.30
C ALA A 437 17.30 19.31 -6.96
N GLY A 438 16.75 18.50 -7.88
CA GLY A 438 16.57 17.05 -7.64
C GLY A 438 15.67 16.71 -6.43
N GLY A 439 14.98 17.70 -5.87
CA GLY A 439 14.06 17.60 -4.74
C GLY A 439 14.52 18.11 -3.40
N ASP A 440 15.57 18.93 -3.39
CA ASP A 440 15.96 19.69 -2.22
C ASP A 440 14.97 20.81 -1.91
N PHE A 441 14.25 21.29 -2.93
CA PHE A 441 13.18 22.27 -2.80
C PHE A 441 11.87 21.81 -3.43
N PHE A 442 10.77 22.25 -2.82
CA PHE A 442 9.40 22.09 -3.31
C PHE A 442 8.76 23.47 -3.43
N VAL A 443 8.31 23.82 -4.64
CA VAL A 443 7.75 25.13 -4.95
C VAL A 443 6.32 24.96 -5.45
N THR A 444 5.36 25.68 -4.89
CA THR A 444 3.97 25.72 -5.37
C THR A 444 3.54 27.17 -5.56
N VAL A 445 3.14 27.54 -6.77
CA VAL A 445 2.47 28.82 -7.01
C VAL A 445 1.04 28.70 -6.49
N LEU A 446 0.69 29.46 -5.46
CA LEU A 446 -0.64 29.42 -4.84
C LEU A 446 -1.62 30.30 -5.59
N ASN A 447 -1.21 31.53 -5.90
CA ASN A 447 -2.03 32.52 -6.57
C ASN A 447 -1.17 33.55 -7.31
N VAL A 448 -1.73 34.19 -8.33
CA VAL A 448 -1.09 35.29 -9.06
C VAL A 448 -2.08 36.43 -9.29
N SER A 449 -1.59 37.65 -9.24
CA SER A 449 -2.36 38.88 -9.43
C SER A 449 -1.50 39.94 -10.13
N ALA A 450 -2.11 41.01 -10.63
CA ALA A 450 -1.36 42.09 -11.28
C ALA A 450 -0.26 42.73 -10.39
N SER A 451 -0.40 42.62 -9.06
CA SER A 451 0.52 43.20 -8.07
C SER A 451 1.48 42.18 -7.42
N GLY A 452 1.37 40.88 -7.72
CA GLY A 452 2.28 39.89 -7.16
C GLY A 452 1.79 38.45 -7.25
N ALA A 453 2.72 37.52 -7.02
CA ALA A 453 2.50 36.08 -6.97
C ALA A 453 2.80 35.54 -5.57
N GLU A 454 1.86 34.77 -5.03
CA GLU A 454 1.99 34.07 -3.74
C GLU A 454 2.52 32.66 -3.99
N ILE A 455 3.66 32.33 -3.39
CA ILE A 455 4.41 31.10 -3.64
C ILE A 455 4.72 30.43 -2.32
N ARG A 456 4.40 29.15 -2.20
CA ARG A 456 4.82 28.30 -1.08
C ARG A 456 6.13 27.60 -1.41
N ILE A 457 7.10 27.72 -0.53
CA ILE A 457 8.43 27.10 -0.64
C ILE A 457 8.60 26.15 0.56
N ALA A 458 9.17 24.98 0.34
CA ALA A 458 9.57 24.06 1.40
C ALA A 458 10.90 23.37 1.05
N GLY A 459 11.81 23.30 2.02
CA GLY A 459 13.03 22.49 1.92
C GLY A 459 12.76 21.02 2.22
N ALA A 460 13.59 20.12 1.68
CA ALA A 460 13.46 18.67 1.82
C ALA A 460 13.38 18.17 3.27
N ALA A 461 14.04 18.85 4.22
CA ALA A 461 14.00 18.49 5.64
C ALA A 461 12.61 18.61 6.28
N ASN A 462 11.73 19.44 5.69
CA ASN A 462 10.37 19.69 6.15
C ASN A 462 9.31 19.04 5.24
N ALA A 463 9.74 18.29 4.22
CA ALA A 463 8.86 17.41 3.46
C ALA A 463 8.55 16.16 4.30
N THR A 464 7.33 15.63 4.15
CA THR A 464 6.95 14.35 4.78
C THR A 464 7.99 13.26 4.50
N PRO A 465 8.45 12.53 5.54
CA PRO A 465 9.40 11.43 5.38
C PRO A 465 8.74 10.16 4.84
N LEU A 466 7.41 10.15 4.68
CA LEU A 466 6.66 9.05 4.10
C LEU A 466 6.64 9.19 2.59
N VAL A 467 7.25 8.24 1.90
CA VAL A 467 7.46 8.29 0.45
C VAL A 467 7.03 7.00 -0.24
N ARG A 468 6.61 7.10 -1.51
CA ARG A 468 6.40 5.96 -2.42
C ARG A 468 6.71 6.37 -3.85
N THR A 469 6.85 5.42 -4.77
CA THR A 469 6.90 5.74 -6.20
C THR A 469 5.50 5.72 -6.83
N PRO A 470 5.30 6.39 -7.98
CA PRO A 470 4.06 6.25 -8.75
C PRO A 470 3.79 4.81 -9.18
N GLU A 471 4.84 4.04 -9.46
CA GLU A 471 4.79 2.69 -10.03
C GLU A 471 4.59 1.60 -8.96
N SER A 472 4.78 1.92 -7.67
CA SER A 472 4.71 0.95 -6.58
C SER A 472 3.82 1.42 -5.43
N PRO A 473 2.95 0.55 -4.86
CA PRO A 473 2.19 0.85 -3.67
C PRO A 473 3.02 0.78 -2.38
N ALA A 474 4.29 0.34 -2.44
CA ALA A 474 5.15 0.24 -1.27
C ALA A 474 5.48 1.63 -0.69
N VAL A 475 5.12 1.83 0.57
CA VAL A 475 5.42 3.06 1.31
C VAL A 475 6.67 2.84 2.17
N TYR A 476 7.53 3.83 2.20
CA TYR A 476 8.74 3.85 3.02
C TYR A 476 8.72 5.06 3.94
N LEU A 477 9.21 4.89 5.16
CA LEU A 477 9.60 6.00 6.03
C LEU A 477 11.10 6.23 5.86
N LEU A 478 11.49 7.40 5.38
CA LEU A 478 12.90 7.81 5.34
C LEU A 478 13.34 8.24 6.74
N SER A 479 14.56 7.89 7.17
CA SER A 479 15.24 8.39 8.37
C SER A 479 16.69 8.73 8.03
N ALA A 480 17.38 9.46 8.90
CA ALA A 480 18.82 9.73 8.77
C ALA A 480 19.67 8.47 8.53
N THR A 481 19.16 7.29 8.91
CA THR A 481 19.87 6.02 8.73
C THR A 481 19.53 5.29 7.43
N GLY A 482 18.40 5.58 6.78
CA GLY A 482 17.95 4.89 5.55
C GLY A 482 16.43 4.85 5.38
N LYS A 483 15.94 4.01 4.46
CA LYS A 483 14.51 3.81 4.19
C LYS A 483 13.96 2.59 4.93
N HIS A 484 12.86 2.76 5.66
CA HIS A 484 12.17 1.70 6.41
C HIS A 484 10.86 1.33 5.71
N PRO A 485 10.70 0.08 5.21
CA PRO A 485 9.45 -0.35 4.61
C PRO A 485 8.29 -0.30 5.61
N VAL A 486 7.18 0.34 5.26
CA VAL A 486 5.94 0.36 6.05
C VAL A 486 5.04 -0.77 5.55
N ALA A 487 4.97 -1.85 6.33
CA ALA A 487 4.42 -3.12 5.86
C ALA A 487 2.89 -3.20 5.86
N ASP A 488 2.22 -2.35 6.64
CA ASP A 488 0.78 -2.43 6.84
C ASP A 488 0.14 -1.05 7.06
N LEU A 489 -1.16 -0.97 6.74
CA LEU A 489 -1.93 0.27 6.82
C LEU A 489 -2.06 0.79 8.27
N ALA A 490 -2.04 -0.10 9.27
CA ALA A 490 -2.20 0.30 10.65
C ALA A 490 -0.95 1.04 11.16
N THR A 491 0.24 0.55 10.80
CA THR A 491 1.52 1.25 11.02
C THR A 491 1.56 2.57 10.26
N LEU A 492 1.13 2.60 8.99
CA LEU A 492 1.05 3.85 8.22
C LEU A 492 0.12 4.88 8.87
N THR A 493 -1.04 4.44 9.36
CA THR A 493 -2.02 5.30 10.04
C THR A 493 -1.43 5.87 11.33
N ALA A 494 -0.68 5.06 12.07
CA ALA A 494 0.03 5.52 13.27
C ALA A 494 1.05 6.61 12.95
N LEU A 495 1.66 6.61 11.75
CA LEU A 495 2.64 7.61 11.30
C LEU A 495 2.03 8.87 10.70
N SER A 496 0.70 9.00 10.64
CA SER A 496 0.01 10.18 10.09
C SER A 496 0.46 11.54 10.63
N PRO A 497 0.96 11.70 11.88
CA PRO A 497 1.51 12.97 12.34
C PRO A 497 2.75 13.43 11.56
N LEU A 498 3.44 12.53 10.86
CA LEU A 498 4.58 12.87 9.99
C LEU A 498 4.15 13.46 8.64
N GLY A 499 2.86 13.55 8.37
CA GLY A 499 2.29 14.09 7.13
C GLY A 499 1.79 13.00 6.17
N PRO A 500 1.26 13.40 5.00
CA PRO A 500 0.77 12.47 3.98
C PRO A 500 1.91 11.67 3.34
N VAL A 501 1.60 10.62 2.59
CA VAL A 501 2.60 9.94 1.74
C VAL A 501 2.84 10.79 0.49
N ARG A 502 4.09 11.14 0.18
CA ARG A 502 4.46 11.83 -1.06
C ARG A 502 5.02 10.88 -2.12
N PHE A 503 4.92 11.28 -3.38
CA PHE A 503 5.47 10.54 -4.52
C PHE A 503 6.91 10.98 -4.82
N VAL A 504 7.80 10.02 -5.08
CA VAL A 504 9.21 10.23 -5.43
C VAL A 504 9.62 9.31 -6.57
N SER A 505 10.71 9.61 -7.28
CA SER A 505 11.25 8.71 -8.30
C SER A 505 11.89 7.46 -7.68
N GLN A 506 11.98 6.39 -8.45
CA GLN A 506 12.70 5.18 -8.04
C GLN A 506 14.17 5.47 -7.74
N GLN A 507 14.82 6.29 -8.58
CA GLN A 507 16.21 6.73 -8.39
C GLN A 507 16.43 7.42 -7.03
N TYR A 508 15.48 8.27 -6.60
CA TYR A 508 15.57 8.90 -5.29
C TYR A 508 15.47 7.88 -4.15
N LEU A 509 14.56 6.90 -4.23
CA LEU A 509 14.49 5.84 -3.22
C LEU A 509 15.76 4.98 -3.17
N ASP A 510 16.41 4.76 -4.31
CA ASP A 510 17.60 3.91 -4.41
C ASP A 510 18.85 4.52 -3.77
N GLN A 511 18.85 5.84 -3.53
CA GLN A 511 19.88 6.53 -2.73
C GLN A 511 19.85 6.16 -1.23
N TRP A 512 18.74 5.59 -0.74
CA TRP A 512 18.57 5.24 0.67
C TRP A 512 18.76 3.74 0.90
N ALA A 513 19.65 3.38 1.82
CA ALA A 513 19.83 2.00 2.24
C ALA A 513 18.54 1.46 2.88
N THR A 514 18.09 0.28 2.45
CA THR A 514 16.92 -0.37 3.04
C THR A 514 17.26 -0.85 4.45
N LYS A 515 16.48 -0.41 5.43
CA LYS A 515 16.59 -0.77 6.86
C LYS A 515 15.47 -1.73 7.26
N PRO A 516 15.52 -2.31 8.48
CA PRO A 516 14.43 -3.12 8.99
C PRO A 516 13.08 -2.41 8.88
N ARG A 517 12.02 -3.22 8.74
CA ARG A 517 10.65 -2.75 8.56
C ARG A 517 10.26 -1.79 9.68
N MET A 518 9.51 -0.76 9.30
CA MET A 518 8.95 0.17 10.25
C MET A 518 7.91 -0.54 11.13
N GLY A 519 7.98 -0.31 12.44
CA GLY A 519 7.05 -0.85 13.43
C GLY A 519 6.39 0.25 14.26
N ARG A 520 5.72 -0.14 15.34
CA ARG A 520 5.09 0.80 16.29
C ARG A 520 5.98 1.21 17.45
N VAL A 521 7.16 0.60 17.58
CA VAL A 521 8.15 0.95 18.59
C VAL A 521 9.28 1.71 17.92
N VAL A 522 9.54 2.92 18.41
CA VAL A 522 10.62 3.81 17.91
C VAL A 522 11.46 4.33 19.06
N ALA A 523 12.70 4.73 18.78
CA ALA A 523 13.55 5.44 19.72
C ALA A 523 13.72 6.91 19.32
N SER A 524 13.78 7.80 20.30
CA SER A 524 14.31 9.15 20.11
C SER A 524 15.85 9.13 20.04
N PRO A 525 16.49 10.23 19.59
CA PRO A 525 17.95 10.33 19.61
C PRO A 525 18.54 10.25 21.03
N SER A 526 17.74 10.56 22.06
CA SER A 526 18.10 10.42 23.49
C SER A 526 17.99 8.98 24.02
N GLY A 527 17.58 8.02 23.19
CA GLY A 527 17.46 6.60 23.57
C GLY A 527 16.16 6.23 24.27
N ILE A 528 15.19 7.15 24.41
CA ILE A 528 13.88 6.84 24.98
C ILE A 528 13.05 6.11 23.92
N THR A 529 12.55 4.92 24.25
CA THR A 529 11.66 4.14 23.39
C THR A 529 10.20 4.50 23.61
N TYR A 530 9.47 4.70 22.51
CA TYR A 530 8.05 5.04 22.49
C TYR A 530 7.25 4.01 21.70
N PHE A 531 6.02 3.76 22.15
CA PHE A 531 4.97 3.14 21.36
C PHE A 531 4.17 4.22 20.65
N LEU A 532 3.97 4.06 19.33
CA LEU A 532 3.22 4.97 18.48
C LEU A 532 1.84 4.39 18.18
N ASP A 533 0.80 5.11 18.61
CA ASP A 533 -0.57 4.83 18.21
C ASP A 533 -1.47 6.05 18.39
N SER A 534 -2.53 6.16 17.58
CA SER A 534 -3.53 7.22 17.71
C SER A 534 -2.94 8.65 17.78
N ALA A 535 -1.93 8.94 16.93
CA ALA A 535 -1.17 10.20 16.89
C ALA A 535 -0.42 10.57 18.18
N MET A 536 -0.28 9.61 19.10
CA MET A 536 0.40 9.78 20.37
C MET A 536 1.72 8.98 20.43
N LYS A 537 2.66 9.48 21.23
CA LYS A 537 3.85 8.76 21.69
C LYS A 537 3.69 8.40 23.16
N LEU A 538 3.77 7.10 23.46
CA LEU A 538 3.68 6.57 24.83
C LEU A 538 5.05 6.01 25.23
N PRO A 539 5.74 6.58 26.24
CA PRO A 539 7.05 6.07 26.63
C PRO A 539 6.94 4.68 27.24
N PHE A 540 7.88 3.79 26.89
CA PHE A 540 8.09 2.55 27.62
C PHE A 540 8.84 2.82 28.93
N SER A 541 8.48 2.09 29.99
CA SER A 541 9.13 2.21 31.30
C SER A 541 10.42 1.40 31.42
N SER A 542 10.60 0.38 30.57
CA SER A 542 11.80 -0.48 30.52
C SER A 542 11.90 -1.25 29.21
N CYS A 543 13.08 -1.76 28.89
CA CYS A 543 13.29 -2.66 27.75
C CYS A 543 12.58 -4.01 27.89
N GLY A 544 12.32 -4.48 29.11
CA GLY A 544 11.47 -5.65 29.34
C GLY A 544 10.05 -5.42 28.81
N GLN A 545 9.49 -4.23 29.06
CA GLN A 545 8.17 -3.86 28.55
C GLN A 545 8.17 -3.69 27.02
N VAL A 546 9.26 -3.21 26.43
CA VAL A 546 9.44 -3.19 24.97
C VAL A 546 9.35 -4.60 24.39
N ALA A 547 10.04 -5.57 25.02
CA ALA A 547 10.02 -6.97 24.60
C ALA A 547 8.63 -7.64 24.77
N GLU A 548 7.87 -7.29 25.82
CA GLU A 548 6.50 -7.76 25.99
C GLU A 548 5.57 -7.30 24.85
N TYR A 549 5.82 -6.10 24.32
CA TYR A 549 5.19 -5.56 23.12
C TYR A 549 5.87 -6.01 21.83
N GLY A 550 6.72 -7.03 21.84
CA GLY A 550 7.35 -7.59 20.64
C GLY A 550 8.36 -6.65 19.96
N GLY A 551 8.80 -5.58 20.63
CA GLY A 551 9.88 -4.72 20.18
C GLY A 551 11.25 -5.19 20.68
N SER A 552 12.31 -4.47 20.29
CA SER A 552 13.68 -4.68 20.80
C SER A 552 14.36 -3.32 21.07
N CYS A 553 15.15 -3.28 22.15
CA CYS A 553 16.02 -2.15 22.47
C CYS A 553 17.41 -2.23 21.81
N ASP A 554 17.78 -3.37 21.22
CA ASP A 554 19.15 -3.59 20.71
C ASP A 554 19.37 -2.88 19.37
N ALA A 555 18.31 -2.69 18.58
CA ALA A 555 18.35 -2.01 17.28
C ALA A 555 17.00 -1.33 16.94
N PRO A 556 16.53 -0.35 17.75
CA PRO A 556 15.26 0.31 17.49
C PRO A 556 15.34 1.19 16.24
N VAL A 557 14.22 1.33 15.54
CA VAL A 557 14.09 2.39 14.52
C VAL A 557 14.18 3.73 15.22
N THR A 558 15.26 4.45 14.98
CA THR A 558 15.52 5.76 15.60
C THR A 558 15.01 6.86 14.67
N LEU A 559 14.15 7.73 15.20
CA LEU A 559 13.66 8.90 14.48
C LEU A 559 14.34 10.16 15.00
N GLU A 560 14.49 11.14 14.12
CA GLU A 560 14.96 12.48 14.44
C GLU A 560 14.03 13.15 15.45
N GLN A 561 14.58 14.03 16.30
CA GLN A 561 13.82 14.62 17.40
C GLN A 561 12.59 15.40 16.90
N SER A 562 12.71 16.13 15.79
CA SER A 562 11.59 16.85 15.17
C SER A 562 10.43 15.93 14.77
N ARG A 563 10.71 14.68 14.39
CA ARG A 563 9.71 13.69 14.02
C ARG A 563 9.08 13.04 15.23
N ILE A 564 9.85 12.83 16.30
CA ILE A 564 9.30 12.42 17.60
C ILE A 564 8.38 13.51 18.15
N ASP A 565 8.71 14.78 17.96
CA ASP A 565 7.92 15.92 18.45
C ASP A 565 6.65 16.20 17.65
N ALA A 566 6.51 15.60 16.46
CA ALA A 566 5.25 15.59 15.72
C ALA A 566 4.12 14.81 16.43
N PHE A 567 4.45 13.90 17.36
CA PHE A 567 3.48 13.09 18.11
C PHE A 567 3.13 13.71 19.46
N VAL A 568 1.84 13.63 19.83
CA VAL A 568 1.36 14.10 21.13
C VAL A 568 1.88 13.20 22.26
N SER A 569 2.50 13.78 23.29
CA SER A 569 2.96 13.01 24.45
C SER A 569 1.78 12.47 25.28
N ALA A 570 1.81 11.17 25.58
CA ALA A 570 0.81 10.50 26.41
C ALA A 570 1.48 9.78 27.61
N PRO A 571 0.69 9.33 28.62
CA PRO A 571 1.24 8.56 29.74
C PRO A 571 1.98 7.29 29.27
N PRO A 572 2.84 6.71 30.13
CA PRO A 572 3.56 5.48 29.79
C PRO A 572 2.62 4.36 29.33
N ILE A 573 3.08 3.58 28.36
CA ILE A 573 2.37 2.36 27.95
C ILE A 573 2.26 1.41 29.15
N THR A 574 1.18 0.64 29.22
CA THR A 574 0.86 -0.27 30.34
C THR A 574 0.51 -1.65 29.83
N PRO A 575 0.78 -2.75 30.56
CA PRO A 575 0.42 -4.10 30.12
C PRO A 575 -1.08 -4.26 29.79
N LEU A 576 -1.98 -3.60 30.54
CA LEU A 576 -3.39 -3.57 30.21
C LEU A 576 -3.64 -2.54 29.10
N TYR A 577 -4.03 -3.03 27.93
CA TYR A 577 -4.38 -2.25 26.75
C TYR A 577 -5.89 -2.33 26.52
N ARG A 578 -6.59 -1.22 26.77
CA ARG A 578 -8.01 -1.08 26.46
C ARG A 578 -8.15 -0.50 25.06
N THR A 579 -9.09 -1.01 24.29
CA THR A 579 -9.33 -0.53 22.93
C THR A 579 -10.46 0.51 22.90
N THR A 580 -10.46 1.37 21.89
CA THR A 580 -11.61 2.25 21.59
C THR A 580 -12.87 1.46 21.19
N SER A 581 -12.72 0.23 20.70
CA SER A 581 -13.83 -0.71 20.42
C SER A 581 -14.46 -1.33 21.68
N GLY A 582 -13.92 -1.04 22.87
CA GLY A 582 -14.43 -1.55 24.15
C GLY A 582 -13.87 -2.91 24.58
N LYS A 583 -12.90 -3.47 23.83
CA LYS A 583 -12.16 -4.68 24.22
C LYS A 583 -11.04 -4.34 25.20
N ALA A 584 -10.54 -5.36 25.89
CA ALA A 584 -9.37 -5.25 26.75
C ALA A 584 -8.42 -6.41 26.47
N PHE A 585 -7.12 -6.09 26.40
CA PHE A 585 -6.04 -7.05 26.20
C PHE A 585 -4.97 -6.81 27.23
N TYR A 586 -4.44 -7.88 27.81
CA TYR A 586 -3.23 -7.84 28.63
C TYR A 586 -2.05 -8.30 27.77
N VAL A 587 -1.06 -7.43 27.58
CA VAL A 587 0.12 -7.69 26.76
C VAL A 587 1.23 -8.19 27.67
N THR A 588 1.69 -9.42 27.43
CA THR A 588 2.80 -10.02 28.17
C THR A 588 3.43 -11.13 27.34
N ALA A 589 4.74 -11.35 27.52
CA ALA A 589 5.51 -12.36 26.81
C ALA A 589 5.33 -12.34 25.27
N GLY A 590 5.23 -11.15 24.67
CA GLY A 590 5.10 -11.00 23.21
C GLY A 590 3.74 -11.41 22.65
N ALA A 591 2.70 -11.55 23.49
CA ALA A 591 1.35 -11.92 23.07
C ALA A 591 0.28 -11.01 23.68
N LYS A 592 -0.80 -10.80 22.94
CA LYS A 592 -2.01 -10.12 23.45
C LYS A 592 -2.99 -11.15 23.99
N ARG A 593 -3.40 -11.01 25.25
CA ARG A 593 -4.35 -11.90 25.93
C ARG A 593 -5.64 -11.14 26.14
N GLU A 594 -6.69 -11.49 25.39
CA GLU A 594 -7.97 -10.81 25.57
C GLU A 594 -8.53 -11.10 26.97
N VAL A 595 -9.16 -10.10 27.56
CA VAL A 595 -9.65 -10.10 28.93
C VAL A 595 -11.17 -10.15 28.91
N VAL A 596 -11.77 -11.09 29.64
CA VAL A 596 -13.23 -11.27 29.63
C VAL A 596 -13.97 -10.15 30.35
N ASP A 597 -13.44 -9.67 31.48
CA ASP A 597 -13.89 -8.50 32.25
C ASP A 597 -12.86 -8.15 33.35
N ASP A 598 -13.07 -7.03 34.05
CA ASP A 598 -12.17 -6.55 35.11
C ASP A 598 -12.17 -7.46 36.36
N ASP A 599 -13.25 -8.22 36.58
CA ASP A 599 -13.31 -9.23 37.64
C ASP A 599 -12.29 -10.36 37.39
N ALA A 600 -12.09 -10.75 36.12
CA ALA A 600 -11.06 -11.72 35.75
C ALA A 600 -9.64 -11.18 35.97
N LEU A 601 -9.40 -9.89 35.73
CA LEU A 601 -8.10 -9.26 36.06
C LEU A 601 -7.87 -9.29 37.57
N THR A 602 -8.89 -8.92 38.35
CA THR A 602 -8.82 -8.90 39.81
C THR A 602 -8.56 -10.30 40.36
N ALA A 603 -9.27 -11.32 39.85
CA ALA A 603 -9.08 -12.73 40.23
C ALA A 603 -7.68 -13.24 39.87
N ALA A 604 -7.08 -12.75 38.78
CA ALA A 604 -5.72 -13.08 38.37
C ALA A 604 -4.64 -12.24 39.08
N GLY A 605 -5.00 -11.31 39.98
CA GLY A 605 -4.06 -10.41 40.65
C GLY A 605 -3.42 -9.37 39.72
N LEU A 606 -4.07 -9.05 38.60
CA LEU A 606 -3.59 -8.12 37.58
C LEU A 606 -4.22 -6.72 37.73
N SER A 607 -3.48 -5.68 37.34
CA SER A 607 -3.98 -4.30 37.34
C SER A 607 -5.20 -4.14 36.42
N THR A 608 -6.20 -3.40 36.89
CA THR A 608 -7.37 -2.96 36.11
C THR A 608 -7.18 -1.59 35.47
N THR A 609 -6.07 -0.90 35.78
CA THR A 609 -5.70 0.38 35.16
C THR A 609 -4.89 0.12 33.90
N GLY A 610 -5.26 0.77 32.79
CA GLY A 610 -4.64 0.58 31.49
C GLY A 610 -4.83 1.76 30.56
N VAL A 611 -3.97 1.88 29.55
CA VAL A 611 -4.10 2.86 28.48
C VAL A 611 -5.28 2.53 27.56
N ARG A 612 -5.87 3.54 26.93
CA ARG A 612 -6.93 3.37 25.92
C ARG A 612 -6.44 3.83 24.56
N LEU A 613 -6.39 2.92 23.60
CA LEU A 613 -5.76 3.11 22.28
C LEU A 613 -6.55 2.38 21.18
N LEU A 614 -6.11 2.44 19.92
CA LEU A 614 -6.76 1.73 18.81
C LEU A 614 -6.44 0.23 18.87
N GLU A 615 -7.40 -0.62 18.55
CA GLU A 615 -7.17 -2.09 18.52
C GLU A 615 -6.10 -2.50 17.51
N SER A 616 -5.96 -1.73 16.42
CA SER A 616 -4.95 -1.93 15.38
C SER A 616 -3.52 -1.81 15.92
N GLY A 617 -3.32 -1.14 17.06
CA GLY A 617 -2.06 -1.07 17.79
C GLY A 617 -1.52 -2.43 18.23
N LEU A 618 -2.38 -3.43 18.43
CA LEU A 618 -1.98 -4.79 18.81
C LEU A 618 -2.06 -5.77 17.64
N GLY A 619 -2.27 -5.29 16.41
CA GLY A 619 -2.51 -6.15 15.24
C GLY A 619 -1.38 -7.14 14.96
N TYR A 620 -0.14 -6.73 15.22
CA TYR A 620 1.07 -7.53 14.97
C TYR A 620 1.36 -8.58 16.06
N LEU A 621 0.72 -8.48 17.23
CA LEU A 621 0.94 -9.43 18.32
C LEU A 621 0.03 -10.66 18.17
N PRO A 622 0.56 -11.89 18.34
CA PRO A 622 -0.24 -13.09 18.36
C PRO A 622 -1.18 -13.12 19.57
N TYR A 623 -2.34 -13.74 19.42
CA TYR A 623 -3.23 -14.02 20.55
C TYR A 623 -2.58 -15.05 21.49
N GLY A 624 -2.56 -14.76 22.79
CA GLY A 624 -2.23 -15.71 23.86
C GLY A 624 -3.48 -16.28 24.53
N VAL A 625 -3.29 -17.16 25.52
CA VAL A 625 -4.41 -17.68 26.34
C VAL A 625 -5.11 -16.50 27.02
N PRO A 626 -6.43 -16.31 26.82
CA PRO A 626 -7.15 -15.17 27.36
C PRO A 626 -7.22 -15.22 28.89
N ILE A 627 -7.47 -14.07 29.50
CA ILE A 627 -7.67 -13.96 30.95
C ILE A 627 -9.16 -14.06 31.23
N THR A 628 -9.54 -15.15 31.88
CA THR A 628 -10.92 -15.51 32.19
C THR A 628 -11.12 -15.69 33.70
N ARG A 629 -12.36 -15.90 34.11
CA ARG A 629 -12.74 -16.29 35.46
C ARG A 629 -13.79 -17.39 35.41
N ASP A 630 -14.09 -17.99 36.56
CA ASP A 630 -15.19 -18.94 36.68
C ASP A 630 -16.56 -18.24 36.62
N ASP A 631 -17.59 -19.05 36.40
CA ASP A 631 -19.00 -18.66 36.37
C ASP A 631 -19.32 -17.58 35.33
N VAL A 632 -18.79 -17.76 34.12
CA VAL A 632 -19.06 -16.87 32.97
C VAL A 632 -19.26 -17.69 31.69
N VAL A 633 -20.17 -17.22 30.84
CA VAL A 633 -20.32 -17.70 29.47
C VAL A 633 -19.58 -16.76 28.53
N ILE A 634 -18.60 -17.33 27.83
CA ILE A 634 -17.83 -16.68 26.79
C ILE A 634 -18.48 -16.98 25.45
N LEU A 635 -19.11 -15.98 24.85
CA LEU A 635 -19.56 -16.05 23.47
C LEU A 635 -18.41 -15.77 22.52
N ASN A 636 -18.31 -16.60 21.50
CA ASN A 636 -17.49 -16.30 20.34
C ASN A 636 -18.12 -15.15 19.57
N ARG A 637 -17.39 -14.03 19.47
CA ARG A 637 -17.87 -12.80 18.83
C ARG A 637 -18.21 -12.98 17.34
N SER A 638 -17.61 -13.95 16.64
CA SER A 638 -17.88 -14.19 15.22
C SER A 638 -18.94 -15.26 14.97
N THR A 639 -18.97 -16.33 15.76
CA THR A 639 -19.88 -17.48 15.53
C THR A 639 -21.08 -17.53 16.46
N GLY A 640 -21.05 -16.78 17.56
CA GLY A 640 -22.05 -16.88 18.63
C GLY A 640 -21.97 -18.17 19.46
N ALA A 641 -20.99 -19.04 19.21
CA ALA A 641 -20.79 -20.27 19.98
C ALA A 641 -20.51 -19.93 21.46
N ALA A 642 -21.15 -20.65 22.38
CA ALA A 642 -21.06 -20.38 23.81
C ALA A 642 -20.10 -21.34 24.51
N THR A 643 -19.11 -20.81 25.23
CA THR A 643 -18.18 -21.59 26.05
C THR A 643 -18.36 -21.21 27.52
N VAL A 644 -18.71 -22.19 28.35
CA VAL A 644 -18.84 -22.01 29.80
C VAL A 644 -17.46 -22.17 30.43
N SER A 645 -17.05 -21.19 31.24
CA SER A 645 -15.82 -21.21 32.04
C SER A 645 -16.18 -21.52 33.49
N VAL A 646 -15.71 -22.63 34.03
CA VAL A 646 -16.04 -23.09 35.39
C VAL A 646 -14.99 -24.05 35.94
N GLY A 647 -14.60 -23.87 37.21
CA GLY A 647 -13.56 -24.67 37.88
C GLY A 647 -12.22 -24.67 37.14
N GLY A 648 -11.86 -23.56 36.50
CA GLY A 648 -10.66 -23.42 35.66
C GLY A 648 -10.70 -24.18 34.32
N GLY A 649 -11.82 -24.84 33.98
CA GLY A 649 -12.01 -25.56 32.73
C GLY A 649 -13.04 -24.90 31.80
N PHE A 650 -13.11 -25.39 30.56
CA PHE A 650 -13.98 -24.83 29.52
C PHE A 650 -14.83 -25.90 28.84
N ALA A 651 -16.12 -25.60 28.65
CA ALA A 651 -17.05 -26.46 27.91
C ALA A 651 -17.85 -25.63 26.89
N THR A 652 -17.67 -25.93 25.60
CA THR A 652 -18.45 -25.32 24.53
C THR A 652 -19.79 -26.03 24.42
N VAL A 653 -20.89 -25.27 24.56
CA VAL A 653 -22.26 -25.79 24.64
C VAL A 653 -23.15 -25.21 23.53
N PRO A 654 -24.14 -25.96 23.03
CA PRO A 654 -25.10 -25.45 22.05
C PRO A 654 -26.00 -24.39 22.69
N GLN A 655 -26.42 -23.39 21.91
CA GLN A 655 -27.34 -22.35 22.39
C GLN A 655 -28.64 -22.92 23.01
N PRO A 656 -29.28 -23.97 22.44
CA PRO A 656 -30.49 -24.53 23.03
C PRO A 656 -30.24 -25.12 24.43
N LEU A 657 -29.09 -25.77 24.65
CA LEU A 657 -28.69 -26.32 25.95
C LEU A 657 -28.48 -25.21 26.96
N ARG A 658 -27.75 -24.16 26.58
CA ARG A 658 -27.53 -23.00 27.45
C ARG A 658 -28.85 -22.36 27.85
N ALA A 659 -29.70 -22.07 26.88
CA ALA A 659 -30.91 -21.29 27.08
C ALA A 659 -32.00 -22.06 27.85
N ALA A 660 -31.95 -23.39 27.87
CA ALA A 660 -32.90 -24.24 28.57
C ALA A 660 -32.46 -24.68 29.96
N THR A 661 -31.25 -24.34 30.40
CA THR A 661 -30.68 -24.81 31.66
C THR A 661 -30.15 -23.67 32.52
N VAL A 662 -29.62 -24.01 33.70
CA VAL A 662 -28.96 -23.09 34.65
C VAL A 662 -27.88 -22.21 33.99
N LEU A 663 -27.25 -22.71 32.92
CA LEU A 663 -26.23 -21.99 32.16
C LEU A 663 -26.74 -20.67 31.55
N GLY A 664 -28.06 -20.54 31.34
CA GLY A 664 -28.69 -19.31 30.84
C GLY A 664 -28.67 -18.16 31.83
N ALA A 665 -28.47 -18.43 33.12
CA ALA A 665 -28.40 -17.43 34.18
C ALA A 665 -26.98 -16.85 34.38
N LEU A 666 -25.96 -17.51 33.82
CA LEU A 666 -24.57 -17.07 33.97
C LEU A 666 -24.32 -15.76 33.20
N PRO A 667 -23.49 -14.84 33.75
CA PRO A 667 -23.05 -13.64 33.04
C PRO A 667 -22.45 -13.97 31.68
N VAL A 668 -22.81 -13.18 30.67
CA VAL A 668 -22.36 -13.36 29.29
C VAL A 668 -21.34 -12.29 28.93
N ARG A 669 -20.21 -12.72 28.39
CA ARG A 669 -19.14 -11.87 27.85
C ARG A 669 -18.73 -12.40 26.49
N ALA A 670 -18.06 -11.58 25.69
CA ALA A 670 -17.65 -11.98 24.35
C ALA A 670 -16.13 -11.88 24.19
N LEU A 671 -15.54 -12.90 23.59
CA LEU A 671 -14.14 -12.92 23.17
C LEU A 671 -14.06 -13.17 21.67
N ASP A 672 -12.94 -12.77 21.06
CA ASP A 672 -12.65 -13.07 19.67
C ASP A 672 -12.42 -14.58 19.48
N ASP A 673 -12.77 -15.08 18.29
CA ASP A 673 -12.56 -16.47 17.91
C ASP A 673 -11.10 -16.92 18.11
N ALA A 674 -10.15 -16.04 17.75
CA ALA A 674 -8.72 -16.29 17.93
C ALA A 674 -8.31 -16.43 19.41
N SER A 675 -8.96 -15.72 20.33
CA SER A 675 -8.76 -15.88 21.79
C SER A 675 -9.33 -17.21 22.26
N ILE A 676 -10.56 -17.54 21.85
CA ILE A 676 -11.26 -18.75 22.29
C ILE A 676 -10.54 -20.00 21.80
N ARG A 677 -9.96 -20.00 20.59
CA ARG A 677 -9.13 -21.12 20.10
C ARG A 677 -7.88 -21.40 20.94
N ARG A 678 -7.48 -20.48 21.83
CA ARG A 678 -6.40 -20.71 22.80
C ARG A 678 -6.88 -21.44 24.06
N LEU A 679 -8.19 -21.58 24.24
CA LEU A 679 -8.78 -22.37 25.31
C LEU A 679 -8.92 -23.82 24.86
N MET A 680 -8.47 -24.76 25.68
CA MET A 680 -8.81 -26.17 25.51
C MET A 680 -10.21 -26.38 26.08
N SER A 681 -11.22 -26.52 25.22
CA SER A 681 -12.60 -26.75 25.62
C SER A 681 -13.12 -28.13 25.23
N ALA A 682 -13.93 -28.72 26.11
CA ALA A 682 -14.74 -29.88 25.76
C ALA A 682 -15.90 -29.44 24.86
N ALA A 683 -16.19 -30.20 23.80
CA ALA A 683 -17.33 -29.95 22.94
C ALA A 683 -18.55 -30.75 23.40
N VAL A 684 -19.56 -30.07 23.92
CA VAL A 684 -20.84 -30.67 24.28
C VAL A 684 -21.77 -30.57 23.07
N SER A 685 -22.19 -31.72 22.53
CA SER A 685 -23.07 -31.78 21.35
C SER A 685 -24.48 -32.27 21.67
N SER A 686 -24.70 -32.80 22.87
CA SER A 686 -25.94 -33.45 23.32
C SER A 686 -26.23 -33.05 24.78
N PRO A 687 -27.49 -33.05 25.22
CA PRO A 687 -27.82 -32.93 26.64
C PRO A 687 -27.41 -34.16 27.47
N VAL A 688 -26.99 -35.26 26.82
CA VAL A 688 -26.40 -36.42 27.51
C VAL A 688 -24.88 -36.24 27.60
N VAL A 689 -24.35 -36.21 28.81
CA VAL A 689 -22.93 -35.99 29.09
C VAL A 689 -22.42 -37.00 30.12
N LYS A 690 -21.10 -37.18 30.20
CA LYS A 690 -20.44 -37.95 31.27
C LYS A 690 -19.39 -37.12 31.98
N GLU A 691 -19.14 -37.45 33.23
CA GLU A 691 -18.03 -36.89 33.98
C GLU A 691 -16.69 -37.38 33.41
N ALA A 692 -15.76 -36.47 33.15
CA ALA A 692 -14.41 -36.80 32.69
C ALA A 692 -13.69 -37.73 33.70
N GLY A 693 -13.23 -38.89 33.24
CA GLY A 693 -12.60 -39.91 34.09
C GLY A 693 -13.57 -40.74 34.96
N GLY A 694 -14.87 -40.46 34.91
CA GLY A 694 -15.92 -41.21 35.61
C GLY A 694 -16.71 -42.16 34.71
N SER A 695 -17.54 -43.01 35.32
CA SER A 695 -18.46 -43.92 34.59
C SER A 695 -19.92 -43.44 34.59
N ALA A 696 -20.24 -42.39 35.36
CA ALA A 696 -21.61 -41.90 35.48
C ALA A 696 -22.00 -40.99 34.30
N THR A 697 -23.16 -41.26 33.72
CA THR A 697 -23.76 -40.49 32.63
C THR A 697 -25.01 -39.76 33.08
N PHE A 698 -25.19 -38.54 32.59
CA PHE A 698 -26.27 -37.67 33.01
C PHE A 698 -27.00 -37.08 31.81
N LEU A 699 -28.32 -37.01 31.91
CA LEU A 699 -29.17 -36.17 31.07
C LEU A 699 -29.35 -34.81 31.76
N LEU A 700 -28.89 -33.74 31.11
CA LEU A 700 -29.06 -32.38 31.56
C LEU A 700 -30.47 -31.88 31.20
N THR A 701 -31.21 -31.37 32.19
CA THR A 701 -32.56 -30.82 32.05
C THR A 701 -32.63 -29.40 32.61
N GLU A 702 -33.77 -28.73 32.42
CA GLU A 702 -34.07 -27.42 33.00
C GLU A 702 -34.10 -27.43 34.54
N THR A 703 -34.24 -28.61 35.16
CA THR A 703 -34.32 -28.79 36.62
C THR A 703 -33.03 -29.34 37.25
N GLY A 704 -32.04 -29.77 36.46
CA GLY A 704 -30.79 -30.32 36.97
C GLY A 704 -30.25 -31.47 36.12
N LYS A 705 -29.37 -32.29 36.71
CA LYS A 705 -28.82 -33.49 36.06
C LYS A 705 -29.54 -34.74 36.56
N LYS A 706 -29.96 -35.60 35.63
CA LYS A 706 -30.55 -36.91 35.93
C LYS A 706 -29.59 -38.04 35.55
N HIS A 707 -29.27 -38.95 36.46
CA HIS A 707 -28.41 -40.09 36.18
C HIS A 707 -29.08 -41.04 35.18
N VAL A 708 -28.44 -41.33 34.05
CA VAL A 708 -28.95 -42.29 33.05
C VAL A 708 -28.54 -43.70 33.49
N SER A 709 -29.53 -44.49 33.89
CA SER A 709 -29.30 -45.82 34.49
C SER A 709 -29.19 -46.97 33.49
N ASP A 710 -29.68 -46.79 32.27
CA ASP A 710 -29.63 -47.81 31.21
C ASP A 710 -28.59 -47.43 30.14
N PRO A 711 -27.52 -48.22 29.98
CA PRO A 711 -26.52 -48.00 28.95
C PRO A 711 -27.07 -47.99 27.52
N GLY A 712 -28.18 -48.69 27.24
CA GLY A 712 -28.81 -48.73 25.92
C GLY A 712 -29.36 -47.36 25.48
N MET A 713 -29.58 -46.43 26.41
CA MET A 713 -30.03 -45.07 26.10
C MET A 713 -28.89 -44.14 25.65
N LEU A 714 -27.63 -44.56 25.82
CA LEU A 714 -26.47 -43.71 25.62
C LEU A 714 -25.93 -43.82 24.20
N PRO A 715 -25.45 -42.71 23.60
CA PRO A 715 -24.72 -42.79 22.34
C PRO A 715 -23.39 -43.53 22.51
N VAL A 716 -22.87 -44.09 21.42
CA VAL A 716 -21.58 -44.79 21.36
C VAL A 716 -20.44 -43.94 21.95
N SER A 717 -20.49 -42.62 21.76
CA SER A 717 -19.57 -41.67 22.41
C SER A 717 -20.37 -40.59 23.11
N VAL A 718 -20.21 -40.53 24.44
CA VAL A 718 -20.81 -39.51 25.28
C VAL A 718 -19.81 -38.37 25.50
N PRO A 719 -20.18 -37.09 25.24
CA PRO A 719 -19.31 -35.95 25.55
C PRO A 719 -18.88 -35.92 27.03
N GLU A 720 -17.58 -35.74 27.26
CA GLU A 720 -17.00 -35.60 28.60
C GLU A 720 -17.01 -34.14 29.06
N VAL A 721 -17.37 -33.90 30.31
CA VAL A 721 -17.33 -32.59 30.96
C VAL A 721 -16.68 -32.70 32.34
N SER A 722 -16.14 -31.58 32.86
CA SER A 722 -15.51 -31.58 34.18
C SER A 722 -16.53 -31.75 35.31
N ALA A 723 -16.06 -32.24 36.46
CA ALA A 723 -16.86 -32.30 37.70
C ALA A 723 -17.43 -30.92 38.07
N ALA A 724 -16.64 -29.86 37.90
CA ALA A 724 -17.06 -28.48 38.15
C ALA A 724 -18.21 -28.05 37.22
N PHE A 725 -18.20 -28.45 35.95
CA PHE A 725 -19.31 -28.18 35.03
C PHE A 725 -20.59 -28.91 35.47
N LEU A 726 -20.50 -30.18 35.88
CA LEU A 726 -21.65 -30.93 36.40
C LEU A 726 -22.17 -30.40 37.74
N SER A 727 -21.33 -29.73 38.53
CA SER A 727 -21.72 -29.13 39.81
C SER A 727 -22.66 -27.93 39.64
N LEU A 728 -22.67 -27.29 38.45
CA LEU A 728 -23.64 -26.24 38.12
C LEU A 728 -25.09 -26.77 38.09
N PHE A 729 -25.27 -28.07 37.84
CA PHE A 729 -26.57 -28.71 37.70
C PHE A 729 -26.94 -29.45 39.00
N PRO A 730 -28.02 -29.08 39.70
CA PRO A 730 -28.50 -29.81 40.87
C PRO A 730 -28.83 -31.27 40.54
N ASP A 731 -28.70 -32.17 41.50
CA ASP A 731 -29.08 -33.58 41.32
C ASP A 731 -30.61 -33.72 41.26
N ALA A 732 -31.13 -34.23 40.15
CA ALA A 732 -32.57 -34.34 39.87
C ALA A 732 -33.06 -35.80 39.84
N GLY A 733 -32.31 -36.74 40.42
CA GLY A 733 -32.63 -38.17 40.48
C GLY A 733 -32.20 -38.97 39.25
N THR A 734 -32.90 -40.07 38.96
CA THR A 734 -32.52 -41.03 37.91
C THR A 734 -33.46 -40.95 36.70
N PHE A 735 -32.92 -41.03 35.50
CA PHE A 735 -33.63 -41.33 34.26
C PHE A 735 -33.36 -42.80 33.89
N GLY A 736 -34.41 -43.59 33.79
CA GLY A 736 -34.31 -45.04 33.69
C GLY A 736 -35.59 -45.70 33.23
N GLY A 737 -35.60 -47.04 33.34
CA GLY A 737 -36.70 -47.86 32.85
C GLY A 737 -36.74 -47.85 31.33
N ALA A 738 -37.91 -47.54 30.78
CA ALA A 738 -38.17 -47.60 29.34
C ALA A 738 -37.59 -46.44 28.50
N GLY A 739 -37.05 -45.38 29.14
CA GLY A 739 -36.41 -44.27 28.43
C GLY A 739 -37.36 -43.31 27.72
N PHE A 740 -38.62 -43.22 28.18
CA PHE A 740 -39.60 -42.35 27.54
C PHE A 740 -39.40 -40.88 27.94
N LEU A 741 -39.36 -40.01 26.93
CA LEU A 741 -39.31 -38.57 27.13
C LEU A 741 -40.20 -37.82 26.14
N LYS A 742 -40.65 -36.63 26.54
CA LYS A 742 -41.37 -35.69 25.69
C LYS A 742 -40.91 -34.27 25.95
N GLY A 743 -41.11 -33.41 24.97
CA GLY A 743 -40.91 -31.97 25.17
C GLY A 743 -42.04 -31.35 26.01
N SER A 744 -41.72 -30.24 26.65
CA SER A 744 -42.67 -29.46 27.46
C SER A 744 -43.83 -28.91 26.63
N THR A 745 -43.57 -28.54 25.36
CA THR A 745 -44.57 -28.02 24.41
C THR A 745 -45.01 -29.03 23.35
N GLY A 746 -44.25 -30.10 23.13
CA GLY A 746 -44.56 -31.17 22.18
C GLY A 746 -45.52 -32.22 22.74
N SER A 747 -46.37 -32.77 21.86
CA SER A 747 -47.26 -33.90 22.16
C SER A 747 -46.65 -35.26 21.81
N ALA A 748 -45.60 -35.29 20.99
CA ALA A 748 -44.90 -36.52 20.61
C ALA A 748 -44.09 -37.07 21.78
N VAL A 749 -44.22 -38.38 22.01
CA VAL A 749 -43.42 -39.14 22.98
C VAL A 749 -42.33 -39.89 22.23
N TYR A 750 -41.13 -39.90 22.79
CA TYR A 750 -39.96 -40.53 22.22
C TYR A 750 -39.40 -41.58 23.17
N VAL A 751 -38.83 -42.65 22.62
CA VAL A 751 -37.86 -43.51 23.31
C VAL A 751 -36.48 -42.92 23.09
N LEU A 752 -35.68 -42.78 24.14
CA LEU A 752 -34.24 -42.54 24.02
C LEU A 752 -33.53 -43.89 23.87
N ASP A 753 -32.86 -44.06 22.73
CA ASP A 753 -32.21 -45.31 22.35
C ASP A 753 -30.92 -44.94 21.60
N GLU A 754 -29.78 -45.44 22.07
CA GLU A 754 -28.43 -45.13 21.59
C GLU A 754 -28.16 -43.61 21.43
N GLY A 755 -28.69 -42.80 22.35
CA GLY A 755 -28.59 -41.34 22.32
C GLY A 755 -29.50 -40.65 21.30
N ARG A 756 -30.39 -41.39 20.62
CA ARG A 756 -31.31 -40.87 19.60
C ARG A 756 -32.75 -40.86 20.12
N ARG A 757 -33.51 -39.83 19.75
CA ARG A 757 -34.96 -39.81 19.99
C ARG A 757 -35.69 -40.56 18.89
N ARG A 758 -36.44 -41.61 19.26
CA ARG A 758 -37.23 -42.44 18.35
C ARG A 758 -38.71 -42.22 18.64
N SER A 759 -39.47 -41.72 17.67
CA SER A 759 -40.88 -41.36 17.88
C SER A 759 -41.76 -42.59 18.13
N VAL A 760 -42.68 -42.48 19.08
CA VAL A 760 -43.70 -43.50 19.36
C VAL A 760 -45.01 -43.11 18.70
N GLY A 761 -45.54 -43.98 17.83
CA GLY A 761 -46.65 -43.62 16.92
C GLY A 761 -48.03 -43.52 17.58
N SER A 762 -48.25 -44.06 18.78
CA SER A 762 -49.55 -44.02 19.46
C SER A 762 -49.44 -44.31 20.97
N TRP A 763 -50.48 -43.97 21.73
CA TRP A 763 -50.57 -44.32 23.15
C TRP A 763 -50.58 -45.83 23.39
N SER A 764 -51.27 -46.59 22.53
CA SER A 764 -51.29 -48.06 22.65
C SER A 764 -49.92 -48.68 22.37
N ALA A 765 -49.15 -48.13 21.42
CA ALA A 765 -47.76 -48.51 21.20
C ALA A 765 -46.90 -48.22 22.44
N LEU A 766 -47.09 -47.05 23.05
CA LEU A 766 -46.35 -46.66 24.26
C LEU A 766 -46.61 -47.62 25.43
N VAL A 767 -47.87 -47.93 25.72
CA VAL A 767 -48.25 -48.90 26.78
C VAL A 767 -47.63 -50.27 26.52
N ARG A 768 -47.64 -50.75 25.26
CA ARG A 768 -47.00 -52.03 24.90
C ARG A 768 -45.48 -52.01 25.05
N LEU A 769 -44.83 -50.91 24.66
CA LEU A 769 -43.39 -50.73 24.84
C LEU A 769 -43.01 -50.62 26.33
N ALA A 770 -43.89 -50.05 27.15
CA ALA A 770 -43.68 -49.86 28.57
C ALA A 770 -43.91 -51.12 29.40
N GLY A 771 -44.81 -51.99 28.95
CA GLY A 771 -45.34 -53.09 29.77
C GLY A 771 -46.26 -52.60 30.90
N ASP A 772 -46.65 -51.32 30.89
CA ASP A 772 -47.45 -50.67 31.93
C ASP A 772 -48.54 -49.79 31.29
N ALA A 773 -49.75 -49.83 31.83
CA ALA A 773 -50.88 -49.00 31.40
C ALA A 773 -50.68 -47.50 31.68
N SER A 774 -49.81 -47.15 32.64
CA SER A 774 -49.46 -45.78 33.03
C SER A 774 -47.95 -45.53 32.90
N PRO A 775 -47.41 -45.49 31.68
CA PRO A 775 -45.97 -45.32 31.46
C PRO A 775 -45.45 -44.00 32.01
N ALA A 776 -44.36 -44.04 32.77
CA ALA A 776 -43.65 -42.84 33.21
C ALA A 776 -42.96 -42.17 32.02
N ILE A 777 -43.32 -40.91 31.75
CA ILE A 777 -42.74 -40.10 30.66
C ILE A 777 -42.03 -38.90 31.26
N LEU A 778 -40.72 -38.79 31.02
CA LEU A 778 -39.97 -37.61 31.44
C LEU A 778 -40.35 -36.42 30.54
N THR A 779 -40.88 -35.35 31.12
CA THR A 779 -41.07 -34.08 30.41
C THR A 779 -39.83 -33.22 30.63
N VAL A 780 -39.23 -32.73 29.54
CA VAL A 780 -38.09 -31.78 29.57
C VAL A 780 -38.35 -30.63 28.62
N ASP A 781 -37.58 -29.54 28.74
CA ASP A 781 -37.67 -28.42 27.79
C ASP A 781 -37.55 -28.91 26.33
N GLN A 782 -38.46 -28.44 25.47
CA GLN A 782 -38.52 -28.84 24.05
C GLN A 782 -37.18 -28.66 23.33
N ARG A 783 -36.41 -27.61 23.65
CA ARG A 783 -35.10 -27.33 23.08
C ARG A 783 -34.08 -28.43 23.35
N LEU A 784 -34.15 -29.06 24.53
CA LEU A 784 -33.27 -30.16 24.92
C LEU A 784 -33.64 -31.45 24.19
N VAL A 785 -34.94 -31.71 24.01
CA VAL A 785 -35.41 -32.82 23.17
C VAL A 785 -34.94 -32.65 21.73
N ASP A 786 -34.98 -31.42 21.20
CA ASP A 786 -34.57 -31.13 19.83
C ASP A 786 -33.06 -31.26 19.59
N LEU A 787 -32.25 -31.15 20.65
CA LEU A 787 -30.81 -31.43 20.58
C LEU A 787 -30.48 -32.92 20.48
N LEU A 788 -31.40 -33.82 20.87
CA LEU A 788 -31.19 -35.25 20.70
C LEU A 788 -31.33 -35.62 19.22
N PRO A 789 -30.35 -36.30 18.61
CA PRO A 789 -30.43 -36.74 17.23
C PRO A 789 -31.70 -37.55 16.96
N ALA A 790 -32.39 -37.27 15.84
CA ALA A 790 -33.52 -38.07 15.43
C ALA A 790 -33.05 -39.48 15.00
N GLY A 791 -33.72 -40.50 15.51
CA GLY A 791 -33.59 -41.89 15.06
C GLY A 791 -34.83 -42.33 14.27
N PRO A 792 -34.77 -43.50 13.62
CA PRO A 792 -35.96 -44.11 13.02
C PRO A 792 -37.06 -44.32 14.07
N ALA A 793 -38.33 -44.24 13.64
CA ALA A 793 -39.47 -44.41 14.53
C ALA A 793 -39.39 -45.73 15.32
N GLN A 794 -39.82 -45.70 16.58
CA GLN A 794 -39.93 -46.90 17.39
C GLN A 794 -41.15 -47.68 16.91
N LEU A 795 -40.91 -48.89 16.40
CA LEU A 795 -41.99 -49.75 15.91
C LEU A 795 -42.78 -50.32 17.10
N PRO A 796 -44.13 -50.36 16.99
CA PRO A 796 -44.98 -50.90 18.02
C PRO A 796 -44.89 -52.43 18.09
N PRO A 797 -44.55 -53.03 19.25
CA PRO A 797 -44.58 -54.48 19.43
C PRO A 797 -45.96 -55.04 19.08
N GLY A 798 -46.00 -56.21 18.44
CA GLY A 798 -47.23 -56.90 18.10
C GLY A 798 -47.88 -56.50 16.77
N GLU A 799 -47.28 -55.61 15.98
CA GLU A 799 -47.80 -55.20 14.67
C GLU A 799 -47.04 -55.85 13.50
N LEU A 800 -47.69 -55.91 12.33
CA LEU A 800 -47.04 -56.28 11.08
C LEU A 800 -46.55 -55.02 10.38
N VAL A 801 -45.30 -55.04 9.93
CA VAL A 801 -44.67 -53.93 9.20
C VAL A 801 -44.10 -54.40 7.88
N VAL A 802 -44.11 -53.50 6.90
CA VAL A 802 -43.46 -53.70 5.60
C VAL A 802 -42.80 -52.39 5.16
N ALA A 803 -41.62 -52.50 4.56
CA ALA A 803 -40.88 -51.36 4.05
C ALA A 803 -40.99 -51.28 2.51
N PRO A 804 -41.00 -50.10 1.90
CA PRO A 804 -41.14 -49.94 0.45
C PRO A 804 -40.05 -50.65 -0.37
N SER A 805 -38.81 -50.70 0.12
CA SER A 805 -37.69 -51.32 -0.60
C SER A 805 -37.66 -52.85 -0.53
N ALA A 806 -38.47 -53.46 0.35
CA ALA A 806 -38.46 -54.89 0.59
C ALA A 806 -39.89 -55.46 0.73
N ALA A 807 -40.24 -56.41 -0.13
CA ALA A 807 -41.53 -57.12 -0.06
C ALA A 807 -41.68 -58.05 1.16
N THR A 808 -40.68 -58.14 2.04
CA THR A 808 -40.76 -58.98 3.24
C THR A 808 -41.60 -58.29 4.32
N VAL A 809 -42.61 -59.00 4.81
CA VAL A 809 -43.40 -58.58 5.97
C VAL A 809 -42.73 -59.09 7.25
N TYR A 810 -42.63 -58.21 8.24
CA TYR A 810 -42.10 -58.54 9.56
C TYR A 810 -43.16 -58.35 10.62
N PHE A 811 -43.09 -59.17 11.67
CA PHE A 811 -43.80 -58.96 12.92
C PHE A 811 -42.84 -58.32 13.93
N VAL A 812 -43.26 -57.23 14.56
CA VAL A 812 -42.43 -56.49 15.51
C VAL A 812 -42.40 -57.21 16.85
N ASN A 813 -41.25 -57.79 17.20
CA ASN A 813 -41.06 -58.62 18.38
C ASN A 813 -40.30 -57.89 19.48
N GLY A 814 -40.91 -56.85 20.05
CA GLY A 814 -40.29 -56.06 21.11
C GLY A 814 -39.62 -54.79 20.58
N ARG A 815 -38.54 -54.36 21.26
CA ARG A 815 -37.95 -53.02 21.05
C ARG A 815 -36.94 -52.95 19.90
N ASP A 816 -36.28 -54.05 19.62
CA ASP A 816 -35.09 -54.13 18.76
C ASP A 816 -35.08 -55.38 17.86
N GLU A 817 -36.08 -56.26 17.96
CA GLU A 817 -36.16 -57.50 17.19
C GLU A 817 -37.39 -57.57 16.24
N LEU A 818 -37.19 -58.16 15.07
CA LEU A 818 -38.21 -58.48 14.07
C LEU A 818 -38.23 -59.99 13.76
N LEU A 819 -39.44 -60.54 13.61
CA LEU A 819 -39.67 -61.90 13.11
C LEU A 819 -40.18 -61.88 11.67
N ARG A 820 -39.54 -62.61 10.76
CA ARG A 820 -40.00 -62.73 9.36
C ARG A 820 -41.35 -63.44 9.31
N VAL A 821 -42.29 -62.89 8.53
CA VAL A 821 -43.59 -63.52 8.28
C VAL A 821 -43.53 -64.31 6.98
N ALA A 822 -43.49 -65.64 7.08
CA ALA A 822 -43.48 -66.53 5.92
C ALA A 822 -44.87 -66.71 5.28
N SER A 823 -45.95 -66.51 6.04
CA SER A 823 -47.33 -66.71 5.58
C SER A 823 -48.33 -65.87 6.38
N PHE A 824 -49.21 -65.14 5.68
CA PHE A 824 -50.32 -64.41 6.32
C PHE A 824 -51.35 -65.32 6.99
N ALA A 825 -51.39 -66.62 6.67
CA ALA A 825 -52.19 -67.57 7.43
C ALA A 825 -51.71 -67.65 8.89
N THR A 826 -50.39 -67.59 9.12
CA THR A 826 -49.82 -67.58 10.48
C THR A 826 -50.28 -66.36 11.28
N THR A 827 -50.23 -65.19 10.65
CA THR A 827 -50.61 -63.94 11.32
C THR A 827 -52.13 -63.86 11.52
N THR A 828 -52.91 -64.38 10.57
CA THR A 828 -54.37 -64.51 10.68
C THR A 828 -54.77 -65.42 11.85
N ASP A 829 -54.13 -66.58 12.01
CA ASP A 829 -54.40 -67.50 13.12
C ASP A 829 -54.04 -66.90 14.48
N LEU A 830 -52.98 -66.10 14.55
CA LEU A 830 -52.59 -65.33 15.74
C LEU A 830 -53.46 -64.10 16.00
N GLY A 831 -54.32 -63.70 15.06
CA GLY A 831 -55.18 -62.52 15.18
C GLY A 831 -54.50 -61.19 14.85
N VAL A 832 -53.34 -61.23 14.21
CA VAL A 832 -52.55 -60.06 13.82
C VAL A 832 -52.68 -59.87 12.31
N THR A 833 -53.61 -59.03 11.86
CA THR A 833 -53.92 -58.89 10.42
C THR A 833 -53.62 -57.51 9.87
N ARG A 834 -53.38 -56.52 10.74
CA ARG A 834 -53.09 -55.14 10.33
C ARG A 834 -51.64 -55.02 9.89
N LEU A 835 -51.44 -54.72 8.60
CA LEU A 835 -50.15 -54.40 8.01
C LEU A 835 -49.95 -52.88 7.93
N SER A 836 -48.88 -52.39 8.53
CA SER A 836 -48.51 -50.97 8.57
C SER A 836 -47.30 -50.71 7.67
N PRO A 837 -47.38 -49.85 6.65
CA PRO A 837 -46.20 -49.43 5.89
C PRO A 837 -45.32 -48.54 6.78
N VAL A 838 -44.00 -48.79 6.78
CA VAL A 838 -43.01 -48.04 7.56
C VAL A 838 -41.82 -47.66 6.69
N ALA A 839 -41.02 -46.69 7.12
CA ALA A 839 -39.79 -46.32 6.41
C ALA A 839 -38.76 -47.46 6.46
N ASP A 840 -37.97 -47.61 5.40
CA ASP A 840 -36.91 -48.62 5.32
C ASP A 840 -35.92 -48.53 6.48
N ALA A 841 -35.57 -47.31 6.88
CA ALA A 841 -34.69 -47.04 8.03
C ALA A 841 -35.26 -47.56 9.37
N ALA A 842 -36.59 -47.63 9.51
CA ALA A 842 -37.20 -48.15 10.73
C ALA A 842 -37.08 -49.68 10.82
N VAL A 843 -37.17 -50.40 9.70
CA VAL A 843 -36.91 -51.85 9.65
C VAL A 843 -35.43 -52.17 9.80
N ALA A 844 -34.56 -51.38 9.17
CA ALA A 844 -33.11 -51.57 9.22
C ALA A 844 -32.51 -51.36 10.62
N ALA A 845 -33.21 -50.64 11.50
CA ALA A 845 -32.80 -50.39 12.88
C ALA A 845 -33.11 -51.55 13.85
N TYR A 846 -33.61 -52.68 13.35
CA TYR A 846 -33.95 -53.85 14.16
C TYR A 846 -33.15 -55.07 13.70
N ALA A 847 -32.79 -55.92 14.65
CA ALA A 847 -32.26 -57.25 14.38
C ALA A 847 -33.37 -58.16 13.85
N VAL A 848 -33.11 -58.85 12.74
CA VAL A 848 -34.05 -59.87 12.21
C VAL A 848 -33.67 -61.22 12.79
N HIS A 849 -34.53 -61.77 13.63
CA HIS A 849 -34.29 -63.08 14.23
C HIS A 849 -34.34 -64.19 13.18
N GLY A 850 -33.49 -65.20 13.35
CA GLY A 850 -33.29 -66.27 12.36
C GLY A 850 -34.50 -67.19 12.18
N SER A 851 -35.27 -67.43 13.25
CA SER A 851 -36.56 -68.12 13.15
C SER A 851 -37.67 -67.13 12.84
N GLY A 852 -38.47 -67.39 11.81
CA GLY A 852 -39.65 -66.59 11.49
C GLY A 852 -40.79 -66.76 12.51
N LEU A 853 -41.85 -65.96 12.34
CA LEU A 853 -43.06 -66.04 13.16
C LEU A 853 -43.77 -67.40 12.96
N SER A 854 -44.15 -68.05 14.05
CA SER A 854 -44.92 -69.31 14.09
C SER A 854 -46.31 -69.09 14.70
N THR A 855 -47.29 -69.92 14.36
CA THR A 855 -48.61 -69.92 15.02
C THR A 855 -48.53 -70.42 16.46
N ALA A 856 -47.48 -71.15 16.81
CA ALA A 856 -47.18 -71.56 18.17
C ALA A 856 -46.14 -70.60 18.76
N VAL A 857 -46.47 -69.96 19.88
CA VAL A 857 -45.64 -68.92 20.47
C VAL A 857 -45.46 -69.12 21.98
N THR A 858 -44.33 -68.69 22.53
CA THR A 858 -44.09 -68.64 23.98
C THR A 858 -44.09 -67.19 24.43
N CYS A 859 -44.90 -66.88 25.43
CA CYS A 859 -45.06 -65.57 26.04
C CYS A 859 -44.78 -65.68 27.53
N GLU A 860 -43.71 -65.06 28.02
CA GLU A 860 -43.34 -65.06 29.45
C GLU A 860 -43.38 -66.47 30.08
N GLY A 861 -42.91 -67.47 29.34
CA GLY A 861 -42.90 -68.89 29.76
C GLY A 861 -44.18 -69.67 29.49
N THR A 862 -45.29 -69.02 29.16
CA THR A 862 -46.55 -69.68 28.80
C THR A 862 -46.63 -69.94 27.30
N ARG A 863 -46.97 -71.18 26.90
CA ARG A 863 -47.11 -71.57 25.51
C ARG A 863 -48.52 -71.26 25.01
N TYR A 864 -48.62 -70.77 23.78
CA TYR A 864 -49.88 -70.46 23.12
C TYR A 864 -49.91 -71.06 21.72
N LEU A 865 -51.12 -71.41 21.27
CA LEU A 865 -51.40 -71.74 19.88
C LEU A 865 -52.43 -70.75 19.31
N GLY A 866 -52.06 -70.05 18.24
CA GLY A 866 -52.96 -69.22 17.45
C GLY A 866 -53.90 -70.09 16.62
N LEU A 867 -55.20 -69.92 16.81
CA LEU A 867 -56.26 -70.57 16.03
C LEU A 867 -57.40 -69.58 15.78
N GLY A 868 -57.75 -69.36 14.52
CA GLY A 868 -58.95 -68.58 14.18
C GLY A 868 -58.92 -67.14 14.70
N GLY A 869 -57.74 -66.53 14.78
CA GLY A 869 -57.55 -65.15 15.21
C GLY A 869 -57.38 -64.96 16.71
N ARG A 870 -57.17 -66.02 17.50
CA ARG A 870 -56.94 -65.93 18.94
C ARG A 870 -55.81 -66.87 19.37
N ALA A 871 -54.98 -66.40 20.28
CA ALA A 871 -53.95 -67.19 20.95
C ALA A 871 -54.56 -67.89 22.19
N TYR A 872 -54.65 -69.22 22.14
CA TYR A 872 -55.15 -70.05 23.24
C TYR A 872 -53.99 -70.54 24.11
N PRO A 873 -54.01 -70.31 25.44
CA PRO A 873 -52.96 -70.79 26.33
C PRO A 873 -52.96 -72.32 26.40
N ILE A 874 -51.78 -72.90 26.51
CA ILE A 874 -51.59 -74.34 26.70
C ILE A 874 -51.15 -74.56 28.14
N ASP A 875 -52.14 -74.80 29.00
CA ASP A 875 -51.93 -74.96 30.44
C ASP A 875 -51.54 -76.39 30.82
N ASP A 876 -51.90 -77.37 29.98
CA ASP A 876 -51.62 -78.80 30.18
C ASP A 876 -50.44 -79.26 29.29
N PRO A 877 -49.32 -79.71 29.89
CA PRO A 877 -48.18 -80.26 29.15
C PRO A 877 -48.55 -81.43 28.22
N ALA A 878 -49.52 -82.27 28.60
CA ALA A 878 -49.95 -83.39 27.76
C ALA A 878 -50.65 -82.91 26.48
N VAL A 879 -51.33 -81.77 26.54
CA VAL A 879 -51.88 -81.11 25.34
C VAL A 879 -50.74 -80.55 24.50
N ALA A 880 -49.73 -79.91 25.09
CA ALA A 880 -48.57 -79.42 24.33
C ALA A 880 -47.85 -80.56 23.58
N ASP A 881 -47.61 -81.69 24.25
CA ASP A 881 -46.93 -82.85 23.70
C ASP A 881 -47.74 -83.53 22.58
N ALA A 882 -49.07 -83.55 22.69
CA ALA A 882 -49.94 -84.09 21.65
C ALA A 882 -49.85 -83.32 20.33
N TYR A 883 -49.57 -82.02 20.37
CA TYR A 883 -49.47 -81.17 19.16
C TYR A 883 -48.06 -81.17 18.53
N ARG A 884 -46.99 -81.51 19.28
CA ARG A 884 -45.59 -81.57 18.81
C ARG A 884 -45.09 -80.32 18.05
N LEU A 885 -45.39 -79.14 18.56
CA LEU A 885 -45.10 -77.87 17.88
C LEU A 885 -43.74 -77.27 18.27
N SER A 886 -43.16 -76.50 17.35
CA SER A 886 -42.04 -75.59 17.64
C SER A 886 -42.57 -74.19 17.91
N TYR A 887 -42.08 -73.56 18.99
CA TYR A 887 -42.59 -72.29 19.49
C TYR A 887 -41.63 -71.14 19.19
N ALA A 888 -42.14 -70.06 18.60
CA ALA A 888 -41.41 -68.79 18.52
C ALA A 888 -41.52 -68.05 19.86
N VAL A 889 -40.41 -67.52 20.39
CA VAL A 889 -40.44 -66.73 21.63
C VAL A 889 -40.84 -65.31 21.28
N LEU A 890 -41.84 -64.78 21.98
CA LEU A 890 -42.30 -63.42 21.79
C LEU A 890 -41.96 -62.54 22.99
N ASP A 891 -41.60 -61.29 22.71
CA ASP A 891 -41.44 -60.23 23.70
C ASP A 891 -42.76 -59.98 24.47
N PRO A 892 -42.73 -59.67 25.78
CA PRO A 892 -43.95 -59.41 26.56
C PRO A 892 -44.89 -58.37 25.95
N GLY A 893 -44.36 -57.30 25.35
CA GLY A 893 -45.15 -56.26 24.69
C GLY A 893 -45.84 -56.77 23.43
N ALA A 894 -45.16 -57.62 22.66
CA ALA A 894 -45.75 -58.28 21.50
C ALA A 894 -46.80 -59.33 21.91
N CYS A 895 -46.56 -60.04 23.01
CA CYS A 895 -47.49 -60.98 23.61
C CYS A 895 -48.78 -60.31 24.11
N ALA A 896 -48.67 -59.15 24.76
CA ALA A 896 -49.81 -58.39 25.24
C ALA A 896 -50.73 -57.92 24.08
N ALA A 897 -50.18 -57.80 22.86
CA ALA A 897 -50.95 -57.43 21.68
C ALA A 897 -51.81 -58.57 21.09
N LEU A 898 -51.51 -59.83 21.41
CA LEU A 898 -52.22 -60.97 20.83
C LEU A 898 -53.64 -61.11 21.42
N PRO A 899 -54.69 -61.21 20.58
CA PRO A 899 -56.04 -61.51 21.06
C PRO A 899 -56.08 -62.87 21.78
N ARG A 900 -56.54 -62.91 23.04
CA ARG A 900 -56.50 -64.13 23.85
C ARG A 900 -57.77 -64.97 23.75
N GLY A 901 -57.63 -66.28 23.61
CA GLY A 901 -58.76 -67.22 23.78
C GLY A 901 -59.34 -67.11 25.20
N ALA A 902 -60.67 -67.23 25.33
CA ALA A 902 -61.33 -67.19 26.66
C ALA A 902 -61.12 -68.47 27.50
N ARG A 903 -60.47 -69.50 26.92
CA ARG A 903 -60.25 -70.83 27.50
C ARG A 903 -58.91 -71.38 27.05
N ALA A 904 -58.40 -72.36 27.78
CA ALA A 904 -57.19 -73.11 27.41
C ALA A 904 -57.41 -73.97 26.17
N LEU A 905 -56.32 -74.22 25.44
CA LEU A 905 -56.28 -75.16 24.33
C LEU A 905 -56.56 -76.58 24.86
N ASN A 906 -57.38 -77.33 24.14
CA ASN A 906 -57.56 -78.76 24.36
C ASN A 906 -57.29 -79.51 23.05
N ARG A 907 -57.46 -80.83 23.07
CA ARG A 907 -57.15 -81.70 21.92
C ARG A 907 -58.27 -81.74 20.86
N PHE A 908 -59.37 -80.97 21.01
CA PHE A 908 -60.48 -80.95 20.06
C PHE A 908 -60.45 -79.69 19.18
N LEU A 909 -60.28 -79.88 17.87
CA LEU A 909 -60.37 -78.79 16.88
C LEU A 909 -61.61 -78.94 16.01
N LEU A 910 -62.36 -77.86 15.79
CA LEU A 910 -63.50 -77.81 14.88
C LEU A 910 -63.07 -77.15 13.56
N GLY A 911 -63.16 -77.90 12.46
CA GLY A 911 -62.96 -77.35 11.12
C GLY A 911 -64.14 -76.54 10.62
N ALA A 912 -63.91 -75.65 9.66
CA ALA A 912 -64.94 -74.82 9.04
C ALA A 912 -66.02 -75.64 8.33
N GLU A 913 -65.67 -76.86 7.92
CA GLU A 913 -66.55 -77.88 7.35
C GLU A 913 -67.45 -78.58 8.38
N GLY A 914 -67.30 -78.27 9.67
CA GLY A 914 -68.06 -78.88 10.77
C GLY A 914 -67.48 -80.18 11.31
N THR A 915 -66.36 -80.67 10.77
CA THR A 915 -65.67 -81.88 11.28
C THR A 915 -64.90 -81.55 12.56
N ILE A 916 -65.08 -82.37 13.60
CA ILE A 916 -64.28 -82.30 14.83
C ILE A 916 -63.10 -83.25 14.72
N TYR A 917 -61.90 -82.76 15.04
CA TYR A 917 -60.67 -83.51 15.04
C TYR A 917 -60.13 -83.67 16.46
N TRP A 918 -59.61 -84.85 16.78
CA TRP A 918 -58.77 -85.10 17.95
C TRP A 918 -57.30 -84.99 17.58
N ILE A 919 -56.52 -84.25 18.36
CA ILE A 919 -55.08 -84.11 18.15
C ILE A 919 -54.32 -85.14 18.96
N GLU A 920 -53.47 -85.93 18.30
CA GLU A 920 -52.68 -87.00 18.91
C GLU A 920 -51.38 -87.20 18.13
N ASP A 921 -50.25 -87.26 18.83
CA ASP A 921 -48.92 -87.51 18.25
C ASP A 921 -48.56 -86.60 17.05
N GLY A 922 -49.01 -85.35 17.07
CA GLY A 922 -48.80 -84.38 16.00
C GLY A 922 -49.74 -84.55 14.81
N ALA A 923 -50.74 -85.43 14.87
CA ALA A 923 -51.73 -85.64 13.81
C ALA A 923 -53.15 -85.27 14.25
N LYS A 924 -53.96 -84.75 13.32
CA LYS A 924 -55.40 -84.52 13.50
C LYS A 924 -56.17 -85.74 13.02
N ARG A 925 -57.00 -86.32 13.87
CA ARG A 925 -57.80 -87.52 13.58
C ARG A 925 -59.28 -87.11 13.53
N PRO A 926 -59.96 -87.21 12.37
CA PRO A 926 -61.36 -86.82 12.28
C PRO A 926 -62.24 -87.77 13.09
N ILE A 927 -63.12 -87.22 13.92
CA ILE A 927 -64.07 -87.98 14.73
C ILE A 927 -65.35 -88.18 13.91
N ARG A 928 -65.73 -89.42 13.62
CA ARG A 928 -66.80 -89.73 12.65
C ARG A 928 -68.22 -89.63 13.20
N SER A 929 -68.40 -89.61 14.52
CA SER A 929 -69.72 -89.55 15.15
C SER A 929 -69.75 -88.62 16.36
N TRP A 930 -70.91 -88.02 16.61
CA TRP A 930 -71.14 -87.21 17.81
C TRP A 930 -71.00 -88.04 19.10
N GLU A 931 -71.39 -89.31 19.06
CA GLU A 931 -71.26 -90.24 20.19
C GLU A 931 -69.79 -90.44 20.57
N THR A 932 -68.90 -90.71 19.60
CA THR A 932 -67.46 -90.83 19.82
C THR A 932 -66.87 -89.54 20.40
N TYR A 933 -67.30 -88.38 19.90
CA TYR A 933 -66.87 -87.08 20.43
C TYR A 933 -67.22 -86.89 21.91
N VAL A 934 -68.45 -87.22 22.30
CA VAL A 934 -68.91 -87.13 23.70
C VAL A 934 -68.22 -88.18 24.59
N GLN A 935 -68.02 -89.42 24.11
CA GLN A 935 -67.29 -90.47 24.84
C GLN A 935 -65.84 -90.09 25.13
N MET A 936 -65.21 -89.32 24.24
CA MET A 936 -63.86 -88.78 24.44
C MET A 936 -63.82 -87.53 25.33
N GLY A 937 -64.94 -87.11 25.92
CA GLY A 937 -65.04 -85.95 26.81
C GLY A 937 -65.36 -84.62 26.10
N GLY A 938 -65.78 -84.67 24.83
CA GLY A 938 -66.23 -83.50 24.08
C GLY A 938 -67.58 -82.96 24.56
N THR A 939 -67.75 -81.64 24.50
CA THR A 939 -69.03 -80.95 24.76
C THR A 939 -69.38 -80.00 23.60
N SER A 940 -70.59 -79.43 23.58
CA SER A 940 -70.99 -78.46 22.55
C SER A 940 -70.09 -77.22 22.48
N SER A 941 -69.33 -76.92 23.52
CA SER A 941 -68.38 -75.80 23.56
C SER A 941 -66.91 -76.23 23.60
N SER A 942 -66.59 -77.53 23.74
CA SER A 942 -65.20 -77.99 23.93
C SER A 942 -64.34 -77.86 22.67
N ALA A 943 -64.84 -78.04 21.45
CA ALA A 943 -64.01 -77.94 20.26
C ALA A 943 -63.62 -76.48 19.96
N ILE A 944 -62.34 -76.23 19.64
CA ILE A 944 -61.83 -74.90 19.28
C ILE A 944 -61.84 -74.76 17.77
N SER A 945 -62.50 -73.72 17.25
CA SER A 945 -62.55 -73.46 15.82
C SER A 945 -61.16 -73.20 15.26
N ALA A 946 -60.80 -73.94 14.22
CA ALA A 946 -59.53 -73.82 13.52
C ALA A 946 -59.78 -73.56 12.03
N GLY A 947 -59.07 -72.58 11.47
CA GLY A 947 -59.18 -72.25 10.06
C GLY A 947 -58.61 -73.38 9.17
N PRO A 948 -59.02 -73.46 7.89
CA PRO A 948 -58.50 -74.46 6.95
C PRO A 948 -56.98 -74.47 6.84
N ALA A 949 -56.33 -73.29 6.93
CA ALA A 949 -54.88 -73.16 6.88
C ALA A 949 -54.16 -73.61 8.17
N ALA A 950 -54.77 -73.44 9.34
CA ALA A 950 -54.26 -73.99 10.59
C ALA A 950 -54.35 -75.51 10.58
N LEU A 951 -55.51 -76.04 10.16
CA LEU A 951 -55.73 -77.48 10.08
C LEU A 951 -54.81 -78.13 9.05
N SER A 952 -54.58 -77.53 7.89
CA SER A 952 -53.73 -78.14 6.84
C SER A 952 -52.28 -78.35 7.26
N ARG A 953 -51.80 -77.64 8.29
CA ARG A 953 -50.45 -77.80 8.85
C ARG A 953 -50.31 -79.01 9.78
N ILE A 954 -51.42 -79.56 10.25
CA ILE A 954 -51.45 -80.76 11.08
C ILE A 954 -51.76 -81.97 10.17
N PRO A 955 -50.84 -82.95 10.05
CA PRO A 955 -51.07 -84.18 9.29
C PRO A 955 -52.39 -84.86 9.66
N THR A 956 -53.13 -85.35 8.67
CA THR A 956 -54.37 -86.10 8.93
C THR A 956 -54.04 -87.56 9.25
N GLY A 957 -54.38 -88.02 10.45
CA GLY A 957 -54.28 -89.41 10.86
C GLY A 957 -55.55 -90.22 10.56
N SER A 958 -55.53 -91.51 10.87
CA SER A 958 -56.70 -92.39 10.72
C SER A 958 -57.88 -91.89 11.57
N PRO A 959 -59.12 -91.91 11.03
CA PRO A 959 -60.31 -91.47 11.77
C PRO A 959 -60.55 -92.25 13.07
N LEU A 960 -61.30 -91.62 13.98
CA LEU A 960 -61.75 -92.18 15.27
C LEU A 960 -63.23 -92.52 15.25
#